data_AF-A0A925GSM3-F1
#
_entry.id   AF-A0A925GSM3-F1
#
_cell.length_a   1.000
_cell.length_b   1.000
_cell.length_c   1.000
_cell.angle_alpha   90.00
_cell.angle_beta   90.00
_cell.angle_gamma   90.00
#
_symmetry.space_group_name_H-M   'P 1'
#
loop_
_entity.id
_entity.type
_entity.pdbx_description
1 polymer ?
#
loop_
_entity_poly.entity_id
_entity_poly.type
_entity_poly.pdbx_seq_one_letter_code
_entity_poly.pdbx_strand_id
1 'polypeptide(L)'
;MSSPQTPSPQPPVVYSELDVKLPIAMLPVRLETRYFDIDANTVELRIRIFPSPAHVTSARSGIDPAEREETITYWRTRKAAGDTAPPTDAAWQRMVQMFGEPRASYLRRILTPTTDAAGALVFPEVPLNPPPETSSALASEAIGLPSRFFAALYMGTSRQLLVAGQKVPASVAVGPHGDPNAIRWQSDFATAESIGLGIRVRANIGTARYLTRLLVFGVREGSDAASSQSALQTLLERHSREDGVALLAAGTPTNNTPAARVSPPSPATGVAPARSSDGGRLATALGMDATAFANVSGTTAATDQVVEAINTALWPATFGYFFEPLMSPLVNEAAVARGRTLFQKFVRPRGPFQTLALGGQPYGILPVSSLERWKTPQGTLDPVANVLSRLRTNLWMWQTNAVPRLGRSADTGSDLNAVLSQSPVSTRWIARTLQTSYVTLFMMLPDLLKFFAAVRQLRDWRTTGELTPLGLSGEPLALDVIFDEKGFLLNVPLVAASEAPRNAPLPVNYIDSIAAAEVDLLKAHNVAGSSPKSLLYLLLRHATLLVMGRAANRFLSSGSPNVQEPVIIEDPATTVWARLNTPVAALENRTLTEVFKGPLPSHPNLTELAQHKIAVKSLSRLPISELERLTAETLDASSHRLDAWITALATERLASMRAVTPRGSHVGAYAWLDGLSFPAVLSKDGAPAIADPDSEGFIHGPGLEHARTAAILRAGYVARNQEGAQAPLAIDLSSDRVRDARSLLEAVRNGANLAALLGERIERWMVELGLGTQLPDVRTQFALVDGSGRKRINGLKAAQAWNQSPPSNLPAVASRLASVTDAIGDLLLAEAVHQQSTGNPGRAQPALAALDTGLTLPPEFDVVRTESNSTSSTWRLVLPLAQDARNAWIAGIIGNPANLAATVTGTGKPPVTVTLAQIGVSATGLLDFVKAGVEASALSNKFSESAGGGSVSYSPALQTALRAASAISRLLTGARAIQEGDVGPKRDLLPLFDRRSARKEWLHDFARVRPSIEALDSLEFILRGAGKDLPLRFVSADTASNVVSIGDLPTGPVSGLLIDGWNETTPGKDATTGIAMHYDAPRSRAPQAILLITPPEVTGWNIDSVESALVETWQLSQMRMIRPADVHGSFLPALYFADNYAGDTVATNFSTLGTVAQHRSS
;
A
#
# COMPACT_ATOMS: atom_id res chain seq x y z
N MET A 1 22.64 -24.65 -48.99
CA MET A 1 21.79 -23.78 -49.83
C MET A 1 21.12 -22.80 -48.89
N SER A 2 21.65 -21.59 -48.83
CA SER A 2 21.22 -20.54 -47.89
C SER A 2 20.05 -19.78 -48.51
N SER A 3 18.86 -19.90 -47.93
CA SER A 3 17.73 -19.05 -48.31
C SER A 3 18.07 -17.58 -47.99
N PRO A 4 17.69 -16.61 -48.84
CA PRO A 4 17.99 -15.20 -48.60
C PRO A 4 17.24 -14.74 -47.34
N GLN A 5 17.97 -14.25 -46.34
CA GLN A 5 17.39 -13.49 -45.24
C GLN A 5 16.76 -12.23 -45.83
N THR A 6 15.43 -12.15 -45.82
CA THR A 6 14.72 -10.87 -45.97
C THR A 6 15.27 -9.91 -44.92
N PRO A 7 15.73 -8.70 -45.30
CA PRO A 7 16.23 -7.73 -44.34
C PRO A 7 15.12 -7.43 -43.34
N SER A 8 15.43 -7.54 -42.05
CA SER A 8 14.53 -7.08 -40.99
C SER A 8 14.15 -5.63 -41.29
N PRO A 9 12.86 -5.24 -41.20
CA PRO A 9 12.46 -3.85 -41.42
C PRO A 9 13.29 -2.96 -40.48
N GLN A 10 13.94 -1.93 -41.03
CA GLN A 10 14.61 -0.94 -40.20
C GLN A 10 13.59 -0.42 -39.17
N PRO A 11 13.92 -0.45 -37.87
CA PRO A 11 13.03 0.09 -36.87
C PRO A 11 12.78 1.57 -37.17
N PRO A 12 11.57 2.08 -36.94
CA PRO A 12 11.29 3.50 -37.11
C PRO A 12 12.32 4.32 -36.31
N VAL A 13 12.79 5.44 -36.87
CA VAL A 13 13.72 6.36 -36.21
C VAL A 13 12.95 7.10 -35.11
N VAL A 14 12.74 6.40 -34.01
CA VAL A 14 11.99 6.85 -32.83
C VAL A 14 12.98 7.44 -31.83
N TYR A 15 12.59 8.55 -31.20
CA TYR A 15 13.37 9.32 -30.22
C TYR A 15 14.51 10.19 -30.76
N SER A 16 14.68 10.35 -32.07
CA SER A 16 15.72 11.23 -32.65
C SER A 16 15.56 12.71 -32.30
N GLU A 17 14.37 13.13 -31.92
CA GLU A 17 14.04 14.50 -31.49
C GLU A 17 14.37 14.78 -30.02
N LEU A 18 14.69 13.75 -29.22
CA LEU A 18 15.03 13.94 -27.82
C LEU A 18 16.42 14.57 -27.69
N ASP A 19 16.53 15.63 -26.89
CA ASP A 19 17.81 16.26 -26.57
C ASP A 19 18.71 15.28 -25.79
N VAL A 20 19.85 14.92 -26.38
CA VAL A 20 20.88 14.04 -25.78
C VAL A 20 21.54 14.65 -24.55
N LYS A 21 21.45 15.97 -24.35
CA LYS A 21 21.98 16.66 -23.17
C LYS A 21 21.14 16.39 -21.92
N LEU A 22 19.94 15.83 -22.07
CA LEU A 22 19.00 15.57 -20.97
C LEU A 22 18.85 14.07 -20.72
N PRO A 23 18.76 13.64 -19.45
CA PRO A 23 18.42 12.26 -19.11
C PRO A 23 16.92 12.00 -19.30
N ILE A 24 16.55 10.73 -19.31
CA ILE A 24 15.15 10.29 -19.33
C ILE A 24 14.76 9.75 -17.94
N ALA A 25 13.80 10.39 -17.29
CA ALA A 25 13.19 9.91 -16.06
C ALA A 25 12.09 8.88 -16.40
N MET A 26 12.38 7.60 -16.19
CA MET A 26 11.44 6.50 -16.44
C MET A 26 10.72 6.14 -15.15
N LEU A 27 9.41 6.34 -15.13
CA LEU A 27 8.56 5.98 -14.01
C LEU A 27 8.00 4.55 -14.21
N PRO A 28 7.84 3.77 -13.14
CA PRO A 28 7.36 2.40 -13.26
C PRO A 28 5.88 2.34 -13.66
N VAL A 29 5.48 1.32 -14.41
CA VAL A 29 4.08 0.93 -14.65
C VAL A 29 3.85 -0.53 -14.27
N ARG A 30 2.59 -0.95 -14.21
CA ARG A 30 2.19 -2.35 -13.95
C ARG A 30 1.68 -2.99 -15.24
N LEU A 31 1.97 -4.28 -15.42
CA LEU A 31 1.55 -5.04 -16.59
C LEU A 31 0.54 -6.14 -16.23
N GLU A 32 -0.42 -6.33 -17.12
CA GLU A 32 -1.32 -7.47 -17.19
C GLU A 32 -1.13 -8.16 -18.54
N THR A 33 -0.93 -9.47 -18.54
CA THR A 33 -0.68 -10.23 -19.78
C THR A 33 -1.58 -11.45 -19.85
N ARG A 34 -2.16 -11.71 -21.02
CA ARG A 34 -2.93 -12.94 -21.26
C ARG A 34 -2.81 -13.41 -22.70
N TYR A 35 -2.64 -14.73 -22.88
CA TYR A 35 -2.64 -15.36 -24.19
C TYR A 35 -4.06 -15.75 -24.63
N PHE A 36 -4.34 -15.55 -25.91
CA PHE A 36 -5.57 -15.95 -26.58
C PHE A 36 -5.23 -16.81 -27.80
N ASP A 37 -6.04 -17.84 -28.03
CA ASP A 37 -5.99 -18.63 -29.26
C ASP A 37 -6.63 -17.84 -30.41
N ILE A 38 -5.93 -17.73 -31.55
CA ILE A 38 -6.49 -17.20 -32.80
C ILE A 38 -6.83 -18.38 -33.74
N ASP A 39 -5.83 -19.22 -34.00
CA ASP A 39 -5.91 -20.39 -34.87
C ASP A 39 -4.87 -21.45 -34.46
N ALA A 40 -4.88 -22.60 -35.15
CA ALA A 40 -4.06 -23.77 -34.79
C ALA A 40 -2.56 -23.49 -34.59
N ASN A 41 -2.00 -22.44 -35.20
CA ASN A 41 -0.57 -22.12 -35.12
C ASN A 41 -0.28 -20.72 -34.56
N THR A 42 -1.30 -19.91 -34.28
CA THR A 42 -1.13 -18.49 -33.95
C THR A 42 -1.83 -18.15 -32.64
N VAL A 43 -1.11 -17.45 -31.78
CA VAL A 43 -1.62 -16.90 -30.53
C VAL A 43 -1.52 -15.38 -30.51
N GLU A 44 -2.38 -14.76 -29.71
CA GLU A 44 -2.35 -13.34 -29.39
C GLU A 44 -2.01 -13.16 -27.92
N LEU A 45 -0.87 -12.53 -27.62
CA LEU A 45 -0.58 -12.02 -26.30
C LEU A 45 -1.15 -10.61 -26.18
N ARG A 46 -2.13 -10.43 -25.28
CA ARG A 46 -2.68 -9.14 -24.91
C ARG A 46 -1.94 -8.60 -23.70
N ILE A 47 -1.42 -7.39 -23.83
CA ILE A 47 -0.68 -6.68 -22.79
C ILE A 47 -1.48 -5.45 -22.42
N ARG A 48 -1.87 -5.32 -21.16
CA ARG A 48 -2.53 -4.13 -20.61
C ARG A 48 -1.58 -3.43 -19.63
N ILE A 49 -1.53 -2.11 -19.71
CA ILE A 49 -0.58 -1.27 -18.99
C ILE A 49 -1.35 -0.38 -18.01
N PHE A 50 -1.02 -0.50 -16.72
CA PHE A 50 -1.62 0.31 -15.66
C PHE A 50 -0.60 1.32 -15.13
N PRO A 51 -0.96 2.61 -15.07
CA PRO A 51 -0.14 3.61 -14.39
C PRO A 51 0.12 3.22 -12.93
N SER A 52 1.36 3.37 -12.46
CA SER A 52 1.69 3.20 -11.04
C SER A 52 1.24 4.42 -10.21
N PRO A 53 1.22 4.34 -8.87
CA PRO A 53 0.93 5.50 -8.03
C PRO A 53 1.80 6.73 -8.33
N ALA A 54 3.02 6.56 -8.86
CA ALA A 54 3.87 7.68 -9.26
C ALA A 54 3.26 8.55 -10.39
N HIS A 55 2.38 7.99 -11.21
CA HIS A 55 1.68 8.69 -12.28
C HIS A 55 0.31 9.22 -11.85
N VAL A 56 -0.28 8.61 -10.83
CA VAL A 56 -1.66 8.87 -10.41
C VAL A 56 -1.68 10.04 -9.44
N THR A 57 -2.57 10.99 -9.69
CA THR A 57 -2.83 12.13 -8.82
C THR A 57 -4.34 12.38 -8.80
N SER A 58 -4.88 12.98 -7.74
CA SER A 58 -6.24 13.52 -7.80
C SER A 58 -6.21 14.98 -8.24
N ALA A 59 -7.27 15.44 -8.90
CA ALA A 59 -7.38 16.81 -9.35
C ALA A 59 -8.10 17.68 -8.31
N ARG A 60 -7.78 17.56 -7.01
CA ARG A 60 -8.44 18.36 -5.98
C ARG A 60 -7.80 19.76 -5.92
N SER A 61 -8.22 20.64 -6.83
CA SER A 61 -7.80 22.04 -6.83
C SER A 61 -8.57 22.83 -5.75
N GLY A 62 -7.87 23.39 -4.75
CA GLY A 62 -8.46 24.26 -3.71
C GLY A 62 -8.60 23.63 -2.33
N ILE A 63 -9.13 24.40 -1.38
CA ILE A 63 -9.44 23.95 -0.01
C ILE A 63 -10.94 24.01 0.26
N ASP A 64 -11.42 23.11 1.12
CA ASP A 64 -12.81 23.09 1.60
C ASP A 64 -13.03 24.19 2.66
N PRO A 65 -14.22 24.82 2.74
CA PRO A 65 -14.61 25.63 3.89
C PRO A 65 -14.26 25.00 5.26
N ALA A 66 -14.51 23.71 5.45
CA ALA A 66 -14.19 22.99 6.69
C ALA A 66 -12.67 22.86 6.91
N GLU A 67 -11.90 22.58 5.85
CA GLU A 67 -10.43 22.54 5.89
C GLU A 67 -9.85 23.91 6.29
N ARG A 68 -10.43 25.00 5.76
CA ARG A 68 -10.01 26.37 6.08
C ARG A 68 -10.28 26.72 7.54
N GLU A 69 -11.49 26.49 8.02
CA GLU A 69 -11.89 26.84 9.39
C GLU A 69 -11.12 26.04 10.46
N GLU A 70 -10.93 24.73 10.26
CA GLU A 70 -10.14 23.90 11.18
C GLU A 70 -8.67 24.34 11.20
N THR A 71 -8.10 24.70 10.05
CA THR A 71 -6.71 25.18 9.97
C THR A 71 -6.53 26.55 10.63
N ILE A 72 -7.47 27.47 10.44
CA ILE A 72 -7.49 28.78 11.13
C ILE A 72 -7.60 28.58 12.64
N THR A 73 -8.44 27.64 13.07
CA THR A 73 -8.60 27.27 14.48
C THR A 73 -7.29 26.76 15.07
N TYR A 74 -6.57 25.89 14.37
CA TYR A 74 -5.23 25.44 14.78
C TYR A 74 -4.27 26.62 15.00
N TRP A 75 -4.17 27.55 14.05
CA TRP A 75 -3.26 28.69 14.16
C TRP A 75 -3.63 29.66 15.29
N ARG A 76 -4.92 29.87 15.54
CA ARG A 76 -5.40 30.65 16.68
C ARG A 76 -5.05 29.98 18.01
N THR A 77 -5.26 28.66 18.12
CA THR A 77 -4.88 27.88 19.30
C THR A 77 -3.37 27.92 19.54
N ARG A 78 -2.56 27.76 18.49
CA ARG A 78 -1.09 27.85 18.57
C ARG A 78 -0.63 29.21 19.10
N LYS A 79 -1.21 30.31 18.62
CA LYS A 79 -0.89 31.64 19.11
C LYS A 79 -1.31 31.88 20.57
N ALA A 80 -2.44 31.33 20.98
CA ALA A 80 -2.96 31.50 22.33
C ALA A 80 -2.22 30.64 23.38
N ALA A 81 -1.87 29.39 23.02
CA ALA A 81 -1.30 28.41 23.95
C ALA A 81 0.23 28.28 23.87
N GLY A 82 0.85 28.66 22.74
CA GLY A 82 2.28 28.49 22.48
C GLY A 82 2.62 27.19 21.72
N ASP A 83 3.77 27.19 21.04
CA ASP A 83 4.14 26.19 20.02
C ASP A 83 4.25 24.73 20.51
N THR A 84 4.45 24.51 21.81
CA THR A 84 4.69 23.18 22.40
C THR A 84 3.64 22.81 23.45
N ALA A 85 2.53 23.54 23.50
CA ALA A 85 1.50 23.33 24.50
C ALA A 85 0.56 22.17 24.11
N PRO A 86 0.08 21.36 25.07
CA PRO A 86 -0.85 20.25 24.79
C PRO A 86 -2.10 20.62 23.96
N PRO A 87 -2.73 21.82 24.11
CA PRO A 87 -3.83 22.23 23.25
C PRO A 87 -3.46 22.38 21.77
N THR A 88 -2.23 22.82 21.48
CA THR A 88 -1.71 22.97 20.11
C THR A 88 -1.46 21.60 19.48
N ASP A 89 -0.90 20.66 20.24
CA ASP A 89 -0.72 19.28 19.81
C ASP A 89 -2.07 18.59 19.56
N ALA A 90 -3.06 18.78 20.44
CA ALA A 90 -4.41 18.24 20.26
C ALA A 90 -5.10 18.81 19.01
N ALA A 91 -4.97 20.12 18.75
CA ALA A 91 -5.50 20.74 17.54
C ALA A 91 -4.81 20.21 16.27
N TRP A 92 -3.50 19.96 16.32
CA TRP A 92 -2.76 19.31 15.23
C TRP A 92 -3.25 17.88 14.99
N GLN A 93 -3.35 17.07 16.05
CA GLN A 93 -3.83 15.68 15.94
C GLN A 93 -5.26 15.59 15.40
N ARG A 94 -6.13 16.54 15.77
CA ARG A 94 -7.48 16.64 15.19
C ARG A 94 -7.44 16.88 13.68
N MET A 95 -6.63 17.82 13.20
CA MET A 95 -6.48 18.04 11.75
C MET A 95 -5.95 16.79 11.03
N VAL A 96 -4.95 16.13 11.62
CA VAL A 96 -4.38 14.88 11.08
C VAL A 96 -5.44 13.77 11.03
N GLN A 97 -6.29 13.65 12.05
CA GLN A 97 -7.39 12.67 12.10
C GLN A 97 -8.48 12.97 11.06
N MET A 98 -8.81 14.24 10.84
CA MET A 98 -9.88 14.64 9.91
C MET A 98 -9.46 14.60 8.45
N PHE A 99 -8.23 15.03 8.13
CA PHE A 99 -7.81 15.24 6.74
C PHE A 99 -6.67 14.33 6.30
N GLY A 100 -6.05 13.59 7.22
CA GLY A 100 -4.77 12.92 7.00
C GLY A 100 -3.59 13.88 7.16
N GLU A 101 -2.46 13.36 7.65
CA GLU A 101 -1.27 14.16 7.94
C GLU A 101 -0.68 14.93 6.74
N PRO A 102 -0.60 14.34 5.52
CA PRO A 102 -0.09 15.08 4.36
C PRO A 102 -0.95 16.29 4.00
N ARG A 103 -2.27 16.12 3.94
CA ARG A 103 -3.22 17.19 3.65
C ARG A 103 -3.23 18.23 4.77
N ALA A 104 -3.23 17.81 6.04
CA ALA A 104 -3.16 18.71 7.20
C ALA A 104 -1.87 19.58 7.19
N SER A 105 -0.73 18.97 6.84
CA SER A 105 0.56 19.68 6.71
C SER A 105 0.54 20.70 5.58
N TYR A 106 -0.04 20.33 4.44
CA TYR A 106 -0.24 21.24 3.32
C TYR A 106 -1.11 22.44 3.71
N LEU A 107 -2.30 22.18 4.29
CA LEU A 107 -3.25 23.19 4.74
C LEU A 107 -2.60 24.17 5.73
N ARG A 108 -1.90 23.64 6.74
CA ARG A 108 -1.15 24.46 7.72
C ARG A 108 -0.21 25.46 7.04
N ARG A 109 0.50 25.03 5.99
CA ARG A 109 1.45 25.87 5.25
C ARG A 109 0.76 26.94 4.43
N ILE A 110 -0.20 26.56 3.59
CA ILE A 110 -0.86 27.53 2.68
C ILE A 110 -1.72 28.55 3.43
N LEU A 111 -2.15 28.24 4.66
CA LEU A 111 -2.86 29.15 5.56
C LEU A 111 -1.97 29.66 6.70
N THR A 112 -0.65 29.71 6.50
CA THR A 112 0.25 30.33 7.49
C THR A 112 -0.10 31.82 7.61
N PRO A 113 -0.53 32.30 8.78
CA PRO A 113 -0.92 33.70 8.95
C PRO A 113 0.31 34.61 9.08
N THR A 114 0.16 35.86 8.65
CA THR A 114 1.03 36.96 9.05
C THR A 114 0.45 37.67 10.26
N THR A 115 1.23 38.54 10.89
CA THR A 115 0.76 39.36 12.01
C THR A 115 0.66 40.82 11.57
N ASP A 116 -0.46 41.48 11.84
CA ASP A 116 -0.61 42.92 11.59
C ASP A 116 0.07 43.77 12.68
N ALA A 117 0.03 45.10 12.51
CA ALA A 117 0.64 46.04 13.46
C ALA A 117 -0.01 46.01 14.86
N ALA A 118 -1.24 45.50 15.00
CA ALA A 118 -1.94 45.32 16.27
C ALA A 118 -1.67 43.94 16.90
N GLY A 119 -0.85 43.11 16.25
CA GLY A 119 -0.52 41.79 16.72
C GLY A 119 -1.57 40.74 16.35
N ALA A 120 -2.58 41.00 15.53
CA ALA A 120 -3.62 40.04 15.13
C ALA A 120 -3.17 39.14 13.96
N LEU A 121 -3.70 37.91 13.89
CA LEU A 121 -3.38 36.97 12.80
C LEU A 121 -4.18 37.34 11.54
N VAL A 122 -3.48 37.59 10.44
CA VAL A 122 -4.05 37.82 9.12
C VAL A 122 -3.75 36.59 8.26
N PHE A 123 -4.80 35.92 7.79
CA PHE A 123 -4.67 34.70 6.99
C PHE A 123 -4.65 35.02 5.49
N PRO A 124 -3.85 34.31 4.69
CA PRO A 124 -3.85 34.46 3.23
C PRO A 124 -5.20 34.01 2.64
N GLU A 125 -5.64 34.68 1.58
CA GLU A 125 -6.80 34.24 0.80
C GLU A 125 -6.41 33.08 -0.11
N VAL A 126 -7.06 31.93 0.10
CA VAL A 126 -6.89 30.73 -0.72
C VAL A 126 -8.26 30.39 -1.34
N PRO A 127 -8.34 30.10 -2.65
CA PRO A 127 -9.59 29.73 -3.30
C PRO A 127 -10.28 28.54 -2.63
N LEU A 128 -11.56 28.72 -2.29
CA LEU A 128 -12.44 27.66 -1.80
C LEU A 128 -12.99 26.88 -2.99
N ASN A 129 -12.90 25.55 -2.94
CA ASN A 129 -13.46 24.67 -3.96
C ASN A 129 -14.11 23.46 -3.28
N PRO A 130 -15.41 23.53 -2.95
CA PRO A 130 -16.09 22.43 -2.28
C PRO A 130 -16.16 21.21 -3.21
N PRO A 131 -15.95 19.98 -2.70
CA PRO A 131 -16.13 18.79 -3.51
C PRO A 131 -17.61 18.68 -3.95
N PRO A 132 -17.90 18.24 -5.19
CA PRO A 132 -19.28 17.96 -5.60
C PRO A 132 -19.93 16.93 -4.65
N GLU A 133 -21.23 17.07 -4.40
CA GLU A 133 -22.03 16.27 -3.44
C GLU A 133 -21.98 14.74 -3.70
N THR A 134 -21.46 14.30 -4.84
CA THR A 134 -21.21 12.91 -5.20
C THR A 134 -19.70 12.62 -5.23
N SER A 135 -19.15 12.26 -4.06
CA SER A 135 -17.84 11.62 -3.81
C SER A 135 -16.70 11.86 -4.83
N SER A 136 -15.99 12.98 -4.72
CA SER A 136 -14.82 13.30 -5.55
C SER A 136 -13.54 12.50 -5.22
N ALA A 137 -13.57 11.57 -4.27
CA ALA A 137 -12.41 10.72 -3.93
C ALA A 137 -12.02 9.74 -5.05
N LEU A 138 -12.91 9.55 -6.03
CA LEU A 138 -12.73 8.65 -7.17
C LEU A 138 -12.28 9.38 -8.45
N ALA A 139 -12.02 10.69 -8.41
CA ALA A 139 -11.60 11.48 -9.56
C ALA A 139 -10.07 11.54 -9.70
N SER A 140 -9.43 10.39 -9.91
CA SER A 140 -7.98 10.29 -10.09
C SER A 140 -7.61 10.24 -11.57
N GLU A 141 -6.54 10.94 -11.94
CA GLU A 141 -5.98 10.96 -13.29
C GLU A 141 -4.49 10.56 -13.27
N ALA A 142 -4.07 9.84 -14.31
CA ALA A 142 -2.68 9.52 -14.58
C ALA A 142 -2.09 10.52 -15.58
N ILE A 143 -0.99 11.17 -15.20
CA ILE A 143 -0.25 12.11 -16.05
C ILE A 143 1.22 11.69 -16.18
N GLY A 144 1.94 12.33 -17.10
CA GLY A 144 3.36 12.02 -17.34
C GLY A 144 3.61 10.66 -18.01
N LEU A 145 2.59 10.02 -18.57
CA LEU A 145 2.74 8.83 -19.41
C LEU A 145 3.45 9.16 -20.74
N PRO A 146 4.14 8.18 -21.36
CA PRO A 146 4.81 8.35 -22.64
C PRO A 146 3.82 8.56 -23.78
N SER A 147 4.26 9.15 -24.90
CA SER A 147 3.37 9.40 -26.05
C SER A 147 2.92 8.10 -26.73
N ARG A 148 3.70 7.02 -26.57
CA ARG A 148 3.44 5.68 -27.08
C ARG A 148 4.22 4.66 -26.25
N PHE A 149 3.66 3.48 -26.04
CA PHE A 149 4.36 2.33 -25.48
C PHE A 149 4.84 1.36 -26.56
N PHE A 150 5.96 0.70 -26.30
CA PHE A 150 6.53 -0.39 -27.10
C PHE A 150 6.64 -1.64 -26.24
N ALA A 151 6.31 -2.80 -26.79
CA ALA A 151 6.46 -4.11 -26.18
C ALA A 151 7.57 -4.89 -26.90
N ALA A 152 8.68 -5.12 -26.22
CA ALA A 152 9.80 -5.94 -26.67
C ALA A 152 9.75 -7.32 -26.00
N LEU A 153 9.78 -8.38 -26.80
CA LEU A 153 9.71 -9.76 -26.31
C LEU A 153 11.00 -10.51 -26.62
N TYR A 154 11.46 -11.29 -25.66
CA TYR A 154 12.77 -11.91 -25.68
C TYR A 154 12.70 -13.43 -25.50
N MET A 155 13.60 -14.12 -26.18
CA MET A 155 13.99 -15.50 -25.90
C MET A 155 15.42 -15.47 -25.37
N GLY A 156 15.59 -15.71 -24.06
CA GLY A 156 16.86 -15.47 -23.39
C GLY A 156 17.26 -13.99 -23.44
N THR A 157 18.39 -13.69 -24.08
CA THR A 157 18.90 -12.31 -24.28
C THR A 157 18.57 -11.72 -25.65
N SER A 158 18.00 -12.50 -26.56
CA SER A 158 17.73 -12.09 -27.94
C SER A 158 16.31 -11.56 -28.11
N ARG A 159 16.17 -10.30 -28.56
CA ARG A 159 14.88 -9.68 -28.90
C ARG A 159 14.28 -10.37 -30.13
N GLN A 160 13.10 -10.96 -29.96
CA GLN A 160 12.36 -11.65 -31.02
C GLN A 160 11.35 -10.74 -31.71
N LEU A 161 10.64 -9.93 -30.92
CA LEU A 161 9.56 -9.06 -31.40
C LEU A 161 9.67 -7.69 -30.74
N LEU A 162 9.31 -6.66 -31.48
CA LEU A 162 9.13 -5.30 -30.99
C LEU A 162 7.85 -4.76 -31.62
N VAL A 163 6.83 -4.50 -30.78
CA VAL A 163 5.51 -4.07 -31.22
C VAL A 163 5.18 -2.72 -30.61
N ALA A 164 4.75 -1.76 -31.45
CA ALA A 164 4.33 -0.44 -31.01
C ALA A 164 2.83 -0.42 -30.68
N GLY A 165 2.47 0.20 -29.55
CA GLY A 165 1.09 0.48 -29.18
C GLY A 165 0.53 1.73 -29.88
N GLN A 166 -0.70 2.12 -29.51
CA GLN A 166 -1.32 3.37 -29.99
C GLN A 166 -0.82 4.60 -29.22
N LYS A 167 -1.20 5.79 -29.70
CA LYS A 167 -0.87 7.06 -29.03
C LYS A 167 -1.58 7.14 -27.68
N VAL A 168 -0.84 7.50 -26.63
CA VAL A 168 -1.39 7.69 -25.28
C VAL A 168 -1.84 9.15 -25.11
N PRO A 169 -3.04 9.39 -24.55
CA PRO A 169 -3.48 10.74 -24.16
C PRO A 169 -2.56 11.39 -23.12
N ALA A 170 -2.57 12.73 -23.04
CA ALA A 170 -1.74 13.47 -22.09
C ALA A 170 -2.14 13.24 -20.61
N SER A 171 -3.43 12.99 -20.37
CA SER A 171 -4.01 12.58 -19.10
C SER A 171 -4.97 11.40 -19.34
N VAL A 172 -4.99 10.42 -18.44
CA VAL A 172 -5.88 9.26 -18.49
C VAL A 172 -6.64 9.14 -17.17
N ALA A 173 -7.97 9.06 -17.23
CA ALA A 173 -8.78 8.82 -16.05
C ALA A 173 -8.49 7.40 -15.48
N VAL A 174 -8.09 7.33 -14.22
CA VAL A 174 -7.87 6.06 -13.50
C VAL A 174 -8.93 5.82 -12.42
N GLY A 175 -9.73 6.83 -12.11
CA GLY A 175 -10.95 6.71 -11.34
C GLY A 175 -12.13 7.38 -12.05
N PRO A 176 -13.39 7.02 -11.71
CA PRO A 176 -14.58 7.30 -12.52
C PRO A 176 -14.97 8.78 -12.73
N HIS A 177 -14.22 9.80 -12.30
CA HIS A 177 -14.40 11.25 -12.61
C HIS A 177 -15.82 11.76 -12.96
N GLY A 178 -16.86 11.31 -12.24
CA GLY A 178 -18.28 11.57 -12.57
C GLY A 178 -18.85 10.87 -13.81
N ASP A 179 -18.02 10.21 -14.64
CA ASP A 179 -18.41 9.36 -15.78
C ASP A 179 -17.79 7.95 -15.65
N PRO A 180 -18.58 6.93 -15.31
CA PRO A 180 -18.12 5.54 -15.24
C PRO A 180 -17.47 5.02 -16.54
N ASN A 181 -17.79 5.60 -17.71
CA ASN A 181 -17.17 5.20 -18.97
C ASN A 181 -15.71 5.64 -19.09
N ALA A 182 -15.29 6.67 -18.35
CA ALA A 182 -13.92 7.19 -18.40
C ALA A 182 -12.87 6.14 -17.96
N ILE A 183 -13.28 5.18 -17.12
CA ILE A 183 -12.43 4.06 -16.66
C ILE A 183 -12.71 2.74 -17.38
N ARG A 184 -13.54 2.73 -18.43
CA ARG A 184 -13.93 1.52 -19.17
C ARG A 184 -12.73 0.75 -19.72
N TRP A 185 -11.63 1.43 -20.02
CA TRP A 185 -10.36 0.80 -20.44
C TRP A 185 -9.81 -0.23 -19.45
N GLN A 186 -10.14 -0.12 -18.15
CA GLN A 186 -9.67 -1.05 -17.13
C GLN A 186 -10.31 -2.44 -17.27
N SER A 187 -11.58 -2.50 -17.71
CA SER A 187 -12.31 -3.76 -17.92
C SER A 187 -12.29 -4.20 -19.38
N ASP A 188 -12.45 -3.27 -20.32
CA ASP A 188 -12.52 -3.52 -21.76
C ASP A 188 -11.16 -3.32 -22.45
N PHE A 189 -10.59 -4.41 -22.97
CA PHE A 189 -9.28 -4.38 -23.61
C PHE A 189 -9.25 -3.56 -24.91
N ALA A 190 -10.33 -3.55 -25.70
CA ALA A 190 -10.37 -2.75 -26.93
C ALA A 190 -10.33 -1.25 -26.62
N THR A 191 -11.01 -0.85 -25.54
CA THR A 191 -10.94 0.53 -25.04
C THR A 191 -9.51 0.86 -24.58
N ALA A 192 -8.82 -0.03 -23.85
CA ALA A 192 -7.40 0.17 -23.48
C ALA A 192 -6.48 0.34 -24.69
N GLU A 193 -6.67 -0.47 -25.73
CA GLU A 193 -5.89 -0.40 -26.98
C GLU A 193 -6.08 0.94 -27.69
N SER A 194 -7.32 1.45 -27.76
CA SER A 194 -7.63 2.75 -28.39
C SER A 194 -6.94 3.96 -27.73
N ILE A 195 -6.67 3.88 -26.42
CA ILE A 195 -5.98 4.94 -25.66
C ILE A 195 -4.48 4.64 -25.44
N GLY A 196 -3.93 3.62 -26.09
CA GLY A 196 -2.51 3.27 -26.02
C GLY A 196 -2.07 2.55 -24.74
N LEU A 197 -3.00 2.15 -23.87
CA LEU A 197 -2.75 1.35 -22.66
C LEU A 197 -2.97 -0.17 -22.87
N GLY A 198 -3.29 -0.58 -24.10
CA GLY A 198 -3.36 -1.97 -24.54
C GLY A 198 -2.50 -2.23 -25.78
N ILE A 199 -1.78 -3.35 -25.80
CA ILE A 199 -0.98 -3.79 -26.94
C ILE A 199 -1.31 -5.25 -27.25
N ARG A 200 -1.63 -5.55 -28.52
CA ARG A 200 -1.76 -6.93 -29.02
C ARG A 200 -0.49 -7.36 -29.73
N VAL A 201 0.03 -8.51 -29.34
CA VAL A 201 1.20 -9.12 -29.95
C VAL A 201 0.79 -10.45 -30.55
N ARG A 202 0.81 -10.55 -31.87
CA ARG A 202 0.58 -11.82 -32.56
C ARG A 202 1.89 -12.56 -32.73
N ALA A 203 1.91 -13.85 -32.39
CA ALA A 203 3.08 -14.70 -32.52
C ALA A 203 2.66 -16.12 -32.90
N ASN A 204 3.55 -16.82 -33.62
CA ASN A 204 3.43 -18.26 -33.80
C ASN A 204 3.54 -18.95 -32.43
N ILE A 205 2.75 -20.00 -32.20
CA ILE A 205 2.75 -20.78 -30.95
C ILE A 205 4.12 -21.34 -30.57
N GLY A 206 4.91 -21.76 -31.57
CA GLY A 206 6.28 -22.22 -31.39
C GLY A 206 7.19 -21.13 -30.83
N THR A 207 7.09 -19.89 -31.32
CA THR A 207 7.83 -18.75 -30.75
C THR A 207 7.30 -18.39 -29.38
N ALA A 208 5.97 -18.28 -29.23
CA ALA A 208 5.32 -17.84 -28.00
C ALA A 208 5.65 -18.70 -26.78
N ARG A 209 5.83 -20.03 -26.98
CA ARG A 209 6.22 -20.99 -25.93
C ARG A 209 7.61 -20.76 -25.34
N TYR A 210 8.53 -20.14 -26.10
CA TYR A 210 9.91 -19.90 -25.65
C TYR A 210 10.18 -18.43 -25.32
N LEU A 211 9.16 -17.57 -25.34
CA LEU A 211 9.31 -16.20 -24.85
C LEU A 211 9.48 -16.22 -23.35
N THR A 212 10.62 -15.74 -22.87
CA THR A 212 10.96 -15.76 -21.45
C THR A 212 10.73 -14.42 -20.78
N ARG A 213 10.71 -13.32 -21.55
CA ARG A 213 10.61 -11.96 -21.02
C ARG A 213 9.81 -11.03 -21.92
N LEU A 214 9.07 -10.14 -21.26
CA LEU A 214 8.41 -8.98 -21.85
C LEU A 214 8.99 -7.70 -21.22
N LEU A 215 9.43 -6.76 -22.04
CA LEU A 215 9.79 -5.40 -21.65
C LEU A 215 8.82 -4.42 -22.31
N VAL A 216 8.17 -3.57 -21.51
CA VAL A 216 7.29 -2.51 -21.98
C VAL A 216 7.88 -1.17 -21.60
N PHE A 217 8.02 -0.26 -22.57
CA PHE A 217 8.60 1.05 -22.31
C PHE A 217 8.12 2.11 -23.30
N GLY A 218 8.30 3.38 -22.94
CA GLY A 218 8.03 4.50 -23.84
C GLY A 218 8.56 5.82 -23.28
N VAL A 219 8.70 6.82 -24.14
CA VAL A 219 9.08 8.20 -23.79
C VAL A 219 8.07 9.19 -24.39
N ARG A 220 7.91 10.36 -23.77
CA ARG A 220 7.08 11.46 -24.31
C ARG A 220 7.76 12.12 -25.51
N GLU A 221 7.26 11.81 -26.69
CA GLU A 221 7.60 12.44 -27.99
C GLU A 221 6.87 13.77 -28.20
N GLY A 222 7.45 14.68 -28.98
CA GLY A 222 6.88 15.96 -29.41
C GLY A 222 6.68 17.01 -28.31
N SER A 223 7.02 16.67 -27.08
CA SER A 223 7.05 17.59 -25.94
C SER A 223 8.44 18.21 -25.86
N ASP A 224 8.54 19.53 -25.81
CA ASP A 224 9.82 20.14 -25.48
C ASP A 224 10.28 19.72 -24.06
N ALA A 225 11.58 19.83 -23.80
CA ALA A 225 12.17 19.47 -22.52
C ALA A 225 11.50 20.18 -21.33
N ALA A 226 11.00 21.40 -21.55
CA ALA A 226 10.31 22.20 -20.55
C ALA A 226 8.95 21.59 -20.17
N SER A 227 8.19 21.09 -21.13
CA SER A 227 6.89 20.44 -20.90
C SER A 227 7.03 19.11 -20.15
N SER A 228 8.03 18.31 -20.51
CA SER A 228 8.32 17.04 -19.81
C SER A 228 8.76 17.28 -18.37
N GLN A 229 9.64 18.26 -18.14
CA GLN A 229 10.02 18.67 -16.79
C GLN A 229 8.82 19.19 -15.98
N SER A 230 7.97 20.02 -16.59
CA SER A 230 6.76 20.55 -15.95
C SER A 230 5.81 19.44 -15.52
N ALA A 231 5.66 18.38 -16.32
CA ALA A 231 4.86 17.21 -15.94
C ALA A 231 5.42 16.49 -14.70
N LEU A 232 6.73 16.26 -14.65
CA LEU A 232 7.37 15.60 -13.50
C LEU A 232 7.30 16.47 -12.22
N GLN A 233 7.49 17.78 -12.37
CA GLN A 233 7.33 18.73 -11.27
C GLN A 233 5.88 18.77 -10.79
N THR A 234 4.90 18.78 -11.71
CA THR A 234 3.48 18.74 -11.38
C THR A 234 3.12 17.47 -10.61
N LEU A 235 3.66 16.31 -11.01
CA LEU A 235 3.49 15.06 -10.27
C LEU A 235 3.99 15.20 -8.83
N LEU A 236 5.25 15.62 -8.63
CA LEU A 236 5.84 15.79 -7.30
C LEU A 236 5.05 16.79 -6.44
N GLU A 237 4.65 17.91 -7.04
CA GLU A 237 3.86 18.93 -6.36
C GLU A 237 2.48 18.40 -5.95
N ARG A 238 1.76 17.69 -6.82
CA ARG A 238 0.44 17.12 -6.48
C ARG A 238 0.56 16.06 -5.39
N HIS A 239 1.52 15.14 -5.51
CA HIS A 239 1.85 14.17 -4.46
C HIS A 239 2.16 14.88 -3.14
N SER A 240 2.90 15.99 -3.14
CA SER A 240 3.21 16.74 -1.91
C SER A 240 1.99 17.38 -1.22
N ARG A 241 0.89 17.61 -1.96
CA ARG A 241 -0.34 18.24 -1.46
C ARG A 241 -1.37 17.23 -0.97
N GLU A 242 -1.32 16.02 -1.50
CA GLU A 242 -2.39 15.00 -1.35
C GLU A 242 -1.86 13.78 -0.61
N ASP A 243 -1.01 12.98 -1.27
CA ASP A 243 -0.53 11.70 -0.76
C ASP A 243 0.59 11.84 0.28
N GLY A 244 1.37 12.93 0.19
CA GLY A 244 2.59 13.18 0.96
C GLY A 244 3.85 12.75 0.21
N VAL A 245 4.97 13.43 0.47
CA VAL A 245 6.27 13.11 -0.15
C VAL A 245 7.40 13.17 0.87
N ALA A 246 8.29 12.18 0.81
CA ALA A 246 9.40 12.07 1.75
C ALA A 246 10.66 11.49 1.12
N LEU A 247 11.82 11.94 1.60
CA LEU A 247 13.06 11.18 1.48
C LEU A 247 13.24 10.34 2.72
N LEU A 248 13.26 9.03 2.53
CA LEU A 248 13.42 8.06 3.62
C LEU A 248 14.90 7.92 3.97
N ALA A 249 15.22 7.90 5.26
CA ALA A 249 16.56 7.61 5.73
C ALA A 249 16.94 6.15 5.42
N ALA A 250 18.22 5.91 5.17
CA ALA A 250 18.73 4.56 4.93
C ALA A 250 18.43 3.64 6.13
N GLY A 251 17.88 2.45 5.85
CA GLY A 251 17.49 1.50 6.89
C GLY A 251 16.08 1.68 7.46
N THR A 252 15.32 2.67 6.99
CA THR A 252 13.88 2.77 7.30
C THR A 252 13.16 1.52 6.76
N PRO A 253 12.45 0.74 7.60
CA PRO A 253 11.71 -0.43 7.11
C PRO A 253 10.64 -0.01 6.11
N THR A 254 10.66 -0.53 4.88
CA THR A 254 9.70 -0.16 3.83
C THR A 254 8.44 -1.03 3.81
N ASN A 255 8.39 -2.08 4.65
CA ASN A 255 7.23 -2.94 4.83
C ASN A 255 6.57 -2.62 6.18
N ASN A 256 5.30 -2.24 6.15
CA ASN A 256 4.53 -2.02 7.37
C ASN A 256 4.12 -3.37 7.96
N THR A 257 4.66 -3.70 9.13
CA THR A 257 4.16 -4.79 9.97
C THR A 257 3.43 -4.19 11.17
N PRO A 258 2.55 -4.92 11.86
CA PRO A 258 1.93 -4.43 13.11
C PRO A 258 2.95 -3.98 14.17
N ALA A 259 4.15 -4.60 14.16
CA ALA A 259 5.24 -4.32 15.10
C ALA A 259 6.16 -3.16 14.67
N ALA A 260 6.20 -2.81 13.38
CA ALA A 260 7.03 -1.74 12.85
C ALA A 260 6.28 -1.04 11.70
N ARG A 261 5.82 0.18 11.95
CA ARG A 261 5.26 1.07 10.92
C ARG A 261 6.33 2.09 10.53
N VAL A 262 6.39 2.42 9.25
CA VAL A 262 7.09 3.63 8.78
C VAL A 262 6.49 4.80 9.55
N SER A 263 7.30 5.50 10.35
CA SER A 263 6.87 6.74 10.97
C SER A 263 6.42 7.69 9.87
N PRO A 264 5.29 8.40 10.04
CA PRO A 264 4.87 9.39 9.07
C PRO A 264 6.01 10.37 8.82
N PRO A 265 6.22 10.79 7.57
CA PRO A 265 7.28 11.73 7.25
C PRO A 265 7.17 12.99 8.08
N SER A 266 8.28 13.41 8.71
CA SER A 266 8.32 14.67 9.45
C SER A 266 7.78 15.81 8.60
N PRO A 267 7.02 16.77 9.16
CA PRO A 267 6.46 17.85 8.37
C PRO A 267 7.55 18.59 7.59
N ALA A 268 7.34 18.83 6.31
CA ALA A 268 8.31 19.53 5.48
C ALA A 268 8.59 20.94 6.05
N THR A 269 9.83 21.38 5.93
CA THR A 269 10.29 22.66 6.49
C THR A 269 9.79 23.87 5.69
N GLY A 270 9.34 23.66 4.46
CA GLY A 270 8.93 24.75 3.55
C GLY A 270 10.11 25.55 2.98
N VAL A 271 11.36 25.10 3.22
CA VAL A 271 12.59 25.76 2.79
C VAL A 271 13.29 24.90 1.75
N ALA A 272 13.76 25.50 0.66
CA ALA A 272 14.52 24.81 -0.36
C ALA A 272 15.79 24.17 0.25
N PRO A 273 16.06 22.87 0.02
CA PRO A 273 17.23 22.20 0.57
C PRO A 273 18.53 22.71 -0.05
N ALA A 274 19.61 22.72 0.75
CA ALA A 274 20.94 23.08 0.27
C ALA A 274 21.40 22.13 -0.85
N ARG A 275 22.11 22.63 -1.86
CA ARG A 275 22.54 21.81 -3.02
C ARG A 275 23.35 20.56 -2.64
N SER A 276 24.09 20.61 -1.53
CA SER A 276 24.89 19.50 -1.00
C SER A 276 24.09 18.47 -0.20
N SER A 277 22.87 18.79 0.21
CA SER A 277 21.99 17.86 0.92
C SER A 277 21.35 16.85 -0.02
N ASP A 278 20.83 15.75 0.51
CA ASP A 278 20.21 14.66 -0.25
C ASP A 278 19.03 15.15 -1.09
N GLY A 279 18.22 16.08 -0.56
CA GLY A 279 17.14 16.72 -1.31
C GLY A 279 17.64 17.61 -2.44
N GLY A 280 18.68 18.42 -2.20
CA GLY A 280 19.28 19.27 -3.23
C GLY A 280 19.97 18.48 -4.35
N ARG A 281 20.63 17.36 -3.98
CA ARG A 281 21.24 16.41 -4.94
C ARG A 281 20.17 15.74 -5.80
N LEU A 282 19.08 15.26 -5.21
CA LEU A 282 17.99 14.64 -5.95
C LEU A 282 17.25 15.64 -6.86
N ALA A 283 16.99 16.86 -6.38
CA ALA A 283 16.44 17.94 -7.21
C ALA A 283 17.32 18.21 -8.43
N THR A 284 18.64 18.29 -8.23
CA THR A 284 19.63 18.45 -9.31
C THR A 284 19.59 17.26 -10.28
N ALA A 285 19.52 16.02 -9.77
CA ALA A 285 19.47 14.81 -10.60
C ALA A 285 18.23 14.78 -11.51
N LEU A 286 17.06 15.12 -10.96
CA LEU A 286 15.79 15.22 -11.70
C LEU A 286 15.71 16.44 -12.62
N GLY A 287 16.68 17.35 -12.54
CA GLY A 287 16.72 18.59 -13.34
C GLY A 287 15.70 19.63 -12.87
N MET A 288 15.36 19.60 -11.58
CA MET A 288 14.40 20.50 -10.94
C MET A 288 15.08 21.60 -10.13
N ASP A 289 14.36 22.69 -9.90
CA ASP A 289 14.77 23.70 -8.93
C ASP A 289 14.64 23.15 -7.50
N ALA A 290 15.57 23.53 -6.60
CA ALA A 290 15.53 23.06 -5.21
C ALA A 290 14.22 23.45 -4.50
N THR A 291 13.56 24.53 -4.92
CA THR A 291 12.25 24.94 -4.38
C THR A 291 11.16 23.87 -4.57
N ALA A 292 11.24 23.01 -5.59
CA ALA A 292 10.31 21.89 -5.77
C ALA A 292 10.39 20.87 -4.61
N PHE A 293 11.54 20.80 -3.92
CA PHE A 293 11.78 19.95 -2.76
C PHE A 293 11.58 20.64 -1.42
N ALA A 294 11.17 21.92 -1.40
CA ALA A 294 10.91 22.65 -0.16
C ALA A 294 9.82 21.98 0.71
N ASN A 295 8.93 21.23 0.05
CA ASN A 295 7.79 20.55 0.65
C ASN A 295 7.97 19.05 0.79
N VAL A 296 9.20 18.56 0.56
CA VAL A 296 9.58 17.17 0.76
C VAL A 296 10.27 17.06 2.12
N SER A 297 9.83 16.10 2.92
CA SER A 297 10.45 15.80 4.21
C SER A 297 11.77 15.03 4.06
N GLY A 298 12.62 15.06 5.09
CA GLY A 298 13.88 14.29 5.09
C GLY A 298 14.97 14.82 4.14
N THR A 299 14.87 16.06 3.67
CA THR A 299 15.75 16.59 2.60
C THR A 299 17.11 17.12 3.05
N THR A 300 17.30 17.36 4.35
CA THR A 300 18.47 18.08 4.89
C THR A 300 19.70 17.21 5.16
N ALA A 301 19.54 15.88 5.18
CA ALA A 301 20.66 14.97 5.40
C ALA A 301 21.73 15.11 4.30
N ALA A 302 23.00 14.85 4.64
CA ALA A 302 24.12 14.88 3.70
C ALA A 302 24.78 13.49 3.60
N THR A 303 23.95 12.47 3.33
CA THR A 303 24.38 11.06 3.40
C THR A 303 25.49 10.76 2.41
N ASP A 304 25.45 11.36 1.22
CA ASP A 304 26.44 11.10 0.16
C ASP A 304 27.89 11.45 0.57
N GLN A 305 28.07 12.53 1.32
CA GLN A 305 29.39 12.98 1.80
C GLN A 305 30.00 11.97 2.77
N VAL A 306 29.16 11.35 3.59
CA VAL A 306 29.56 10.32 4.54
C VAL A 306 29.96 9.02 3.81
N VAL A 307 29.23 8.66 2.75
CA VAL A 307 29.60 7.49 1.91
C VAL A 307 30.92 7.74 1.16
N GLU A 308 31.13 8.96 0.64
CA GLU A 308 32.42 9.34 0.05
C GLU A 308 33.57 9.25 1.08
N ALA A 309 33.33 9.68 2.32
CA ALA A 309 34.31 9.60 3.39
C ALA A 309 34.71 8.15 3.72
N ILE A 310 33.76 7.23 3.90
CA ILE A 310 34.10 5.82 4.19
C ILE A 310 34.80 5.13 3.01
N ASN A 311 34.37 5.40 1.76
CA ASN A 311 35.02 4.85 0.58
C ASN A 311 36.46 5.39 0.44
N THR A 312 36.67 6.67 0.75
CA THR A 312 38.01 7.28 0.76
C THR A 312 38.88 6.67 1.86
N ALA A 313 38.34 6.52 3.07
CA ALA A 313 39.06 5.98 4.21
C ALA A 313 39.43 4.49 4.06
N LEU A 314 38.59 3.70 3.38
CA LEU A 314 38.81 2.26 3.22
C LEU A 314 39.47 1.87 1.90
N TRP A 315 39.50 2.74 0.88
CA TRP A 315 40.19 2.46 -0.39
C TRP A 315 41.59 1.86 -0.20
N PRO A 316 42.48 2.41 0.66
CA PRO A 316 43.84 1.90 0.79
C PRO A 316 43.89 0.44 1.27
N ALA A 317 42.98 0.01 2.15
CA ALA A 317 42.94 -1.34 2.70
C ALA A 317 42.10 -2.33 1.87
N THR A 318 41.33 -1.85 0.89
CA THR A 318 40.53 -2.70 0.00
C THR A 318 41.14 -2.72 -1.41
N PHE A 319 40.59 -1.94 -2.33
CA PHE A 319 41.01 -1.90 -3.72
C PHE A 319 42.44 -1.36 -3.93
N GLY A 320 42.89 -0.41 -3.11
CA GLY A 320 44.27 0.11 -3.18
C GLY A 320 45.27 -1.02 -2.94
N TYR A 321 45.10 -1.77 -1.86
CA TYR A 321 45.92 -2.94 -1.56
C TYR A 321 45.72 -4.08 -2.58
N PHE A 322 44.57 -4.22 -3.22
CA PHE A 322 44.41 -5.20 -4.29
C PHE A 322 45.16 -4.78 -5.57
N PHE A 323 44.99 -3.55 -6.03
CA PHE A 323 45.53 -3.14 -7.33
C PHE A 323 47.03 -2.87 -7.32
N GLU A 324 47.56 -2.29 -6.24
CA GLU A 324 48.94 -1.78 -6.20
C GLU A 324 49.99 -2.90 -6.00
N PRO A 325 49.89 -3.78 -4.97
CA PRO A 325 50.81 -4.90 -4.83
C PRO A 325 50.36 -6.18 -5.57
N LEU A 326 49.08 -6.55 -5.56
CA LEU A 326 48.66 -7.86 -6.08
C LEU A 326 48.46 -7.88 -7.59
N MET A 327 47.94 -6.80 -8.17
CA MET A 327 47.65 -6.72 -9.60
C MET A 327 48.70 -5.93 -10.40
N SER A 328 49.76 -5.43 -9.79
CA SER A 328 50.86 -4.76 -10.52
C SER A 328 51.71 -5.78 -11.29
N PRO A 329 52.23 -5.44 -12.50
CA PRO A 329 52.02 -4.19 -13.24
C PRO A 329 50.82 -4.23 -14.21
N LEU A 330 49.92 -5.22 -14.07
CA LEU A 330 48.82 -5.50 -15.01
C LEU A 330 47.87 -4.30 -15.19
N VAL A 331 47.62 -3.55 -14.12
CA VAL A 331 46.80 -2.35 -14.13
C VAL A 331 47.69 -1.12 -13.93
N ASN A 332 47.77 -0.26 -14.93
CA ASN A 332 48.60 0.95 -14.84
C ASN A 332 48.04 1.97 -13.84
N GLU A 333 48.90 2.87 -13.37
CA GLU A 333 48.56 3.87 -12.34
C GLU A 333 47.38 4.77 -12.75
N ALA A 334 47.27 5.13 -14.03
CA ALA A 334 46.17 5.95 -14.53
C ALA A 334 44.81 5.24 -14.42
N ALA A 335 44.75 3.94 -14.71
CA ALA A 335 43.55 3.13 -14.57
C ALA A 335 43.18 2.94 -13.08
N VAL A 336 44.16 2.71 -12.20
CA VAL A 336 43.92 2.67 -10.74
C VAL A 336 43.41 4.01 -10.23
N ALA A 337 43.99 5.14 -10.66
CA ALA A 337 43.55 6.48 -10.28
C ALA A 337 42.12 6.80 -10.78
N ARG A 338 41.78 6.36 -12.00
CA ARG A 338 40.43 6.47 -12.56
C ARG A 338 39.43 5.64 -11.75
N GLY A 339 39.75 4.39 -11.44
CA GLY A 339 38.93 3.50 -10.60
C GLY A 339 38.75 4.02 -9.17
N ARG A 340 39.81 4.53 -8.55
CA ARG A 340 39.78 5.20 -7.23
C ARG A 340 38.81 6.37 -7.22
N THR A 341 38.91 7.24 -8.22
CA THR A 341 38.04 8.41 -8.35
C THR A 341 36.57 8.00 -8.46
N LEU A 342 36.29 6.99 -9.29
CA LEU A 342 34.93 6.45 -9.45
C LEU A 342 34.40 5.85 -8.14
N PHE A 343 35.21 5.05 -7.44
CA PHE A 343 34.86 4.43 -6.17
C PHE A 343 34.51 5.44 -5.07
N GLN A 344 35.40 6.40 -4.87
CA GLN A 344 35.25 7.41 -3.82
C GLN A 344 34.02 8.28 -4.09
N LYS A 345 33.88 8.80 -5.31
CA LYS A 345 32.86 9.81 -5.64
C LYS A 345 31.50 9.26 -6.02
N PHE A 346 31.41 8.06 -6.61
CA PHE A 346 30.16 7.62 -7.27
C PHE A 346 29.71 6.19 -6.94
N VAL A 347 30.57 5.30 -6.43
CA VAL A 347 30.14 3.96 -6.03
C VAL A 347 29.34 4.03 -4.74
N ARG A 348 28.05 3.68 -4.83
CA ARG A 348 27.06 3.75 -3.73
C ARG A 348 26.26 2.45 -3.66
N PRO A 349 26.68 1.46 -2.86
CA PRO A 349 26.01 0.15 -2.77
C PRO A 349 24.55 0.24 -2.31
N ARG A 350 24.24 1.20 -1.43
CA ARG A 350 22.84 1.50 -1.04
C ARG A 350 22.00 2.19 -2.12
N GLY A 351 22.62 2.71 -3.17
CA GLY A 351 21.99 3.54 -4.20
C GLY A 351 22.52 4.99 -4.16
N PRO A 352 22.62 5.69 -5.31
CA PRO A 352 23.20 7.05 -5.37
C PRO A 352 22.37 8.16 -4.72
N PHE A 353 21.07 7.93 -4.54
CA PHE A 353 20.10 8.86 -3.98
C PHE A 353 19.22 8.18 -2.94
N GLN A 354 18.71 8.96 -1.99
CA GLN A 354 17.75 8.47 -1.00
C GLN A 354 16.43 8.04 -1.65
N THR A 355 15.75 7.10 -1.00
CA THR A 355 14.47 6.58 -1.46
C THR A 355 13.40 7.66 -1.35
N LEU A 356 12.71 7.93 -2.46
CA LEU A 356 11.60 8.88 -2.54
C LEU A 356 10.29 8.15 -2.28
N ALA A 357 9.64 8.42 -1.15
CA ALA A 357 8.29 7.97 -0.91
C ALA A 357 7.28 8.96 -1.51
N LEU A 358 6.38 8.44 -2.36
CA LEU A 358 5.19 9.14 -2.83
C LEU A 358 3.98 8.47 -2.16
N GLY A 359 3.32 9.17 -1.26
CA GLY A 359 2.37 8.58 -0.32
C GLY A 359 2.98 7.45 0.51
N GLY A 360 2.27 6.33 0.59
CA GLY A 360 2.76 5.11 1.24
C GLY A 360 3.75 4.28 0.41
N GLN A 361 4.17 4.78 -0.77
CA GLN A 361 4.90 3.98 -1.75
C GLN A 361 6.35 4.47 -1.91
N PRO A 362 7.36 3.75 -1.36
CA PRO A 362 8.78 4.07 -1.57
C PRO A 362 9.23 3.78 -3.01
N TYR A 363 10.04 4.65 -3.59
CA TYR A 363 10.71 4.49 -4.88
C TYR A 363 12.22 4.73 -4.76
N GLY A 364 13.04 3.75 -5.12
CA GLY A 364 14.47 3.95 -5.30
C GLY A 364 14.74 4.85 -6.52
N ILE A 365 15.76 5.71 -6.47
CA ILE A 365 16.14 6.54 -7.63
C ILE A 365 17.49 6.07 -8.17
N LEU A 366 17.51 5.59 -9.41
CA LEU A 366 18.68 4.90 -9.97
C LEU A 366 19.10 5.47 -11.32
N PRO A 367 20.29 6.09 -11.43
CA PRO A 367 20.94 6.36 -12.70
C PRO A 367 21.32 5.07 -13.42
N VAL A 368 20.98 4.95 -14.69
CA VAL A 368 21.28 3.76 -15.51
C VAL A 368 21.75 4.15 -16.90
N SER A 369 22.49 3.26 -17.55
CA SER A 369 22.93 3.40 -18.94
C SER A 369 23.23 2.01 -19.53
N SER A 370 23.53 1.95 -20.83
CA SER A 370 24.03 0.72 -21.46
C SER A 370 25.54 0.73 -21.49
N LEU A 371 26.17 -0.17 -20.72
CA LEU A 371 27.61 -0.37 -20.70
C LEU A 371 28.13 -1.00 -22.00
N GLU A 372 27.30 -1.81 -22.67
CA GLU A 372 27.64 -2.41 -23.98
C GLU A 372 27.83 -1.33 -25.06
N ARG A 373 27.05 -0.25 -24.99
CA ARG A 373 27.12 0.89 -25.93
C ARG A 373 27.95 2.06 -25.39
N TRP A 374 28.65 1.87 -24.28
CA TRP A 374 29.31 2.97 -23.56
C TRP A 374 30.48 3.56 -24.34
N LYS A 375 30.42 4.87 -24.56
CA LYS A 375 31.53 5.68 -25.08
C LYS A 375 31.76 6.87 -24.18
N THR A 376 33.00 7.33 -24.02
CA THR A 376 33.30 8.61 -23.36
C THR A 376 32.71 9.78 -24.17
N PRO A 377 32.59 10.99 -23.60
CA PRO A 377 32.20 12.18 -24.36
C PRO A 377 33.11 12.45 -25.58
N GLN A 378 34.36 12.00 -25.53
CA GLN A 378 35.34 12.08 -26.61
C GLN A 378 35.21 10.93 -27.63
N GLY A 379 34.26 10.01 -27.45
CA GLY A 379 34.04 8.86 -28.33
C GLY A 379 35.00 7.69 -28.11
N THR A 380 35.86 7.75 -27.10
CA THR A 380 36.83 6.69 -26.76
C THR A 380 36.26 5.66 -25.79
N LEU A 381 36.95 4.53 -25.63
CA LEU A 381 36.61 3.52 -24.61
C LEU A 381 37.14 3.98 -23.25
N ASP A 382 36.27 3.98 -22.22
CA ASP A 382 36.70 4.15 -20.83
C ASP A 382 37.32 2.83 -20.33
N PRO A 383 38.56 2.83 -19.81
CA PRO A 383 39.24 1.60 -19.39
C PRO A 383 38.52 0.88 -18.25
N VAL A 384 37.91 1.61 -17.31
CA VAL A 384 37.14 1.02 -16.21
C VAL A 384 35.83 0.45 -16.72
N ALA A 385 35.11 1.18 -17.57
CA ALA A 385 33.88 0.69 -18.20
C ALA A 385 34.09 -0.59 -19.00
N ASN A 386 35.19 -0.67 -19.75
CA ASN A 386 35.55 -1.86 -20.52
C ASN A 386 35.80 -3.09 -19.63
N VAL A 387 36.55 -2.93 -18.53
CA VAL A 387 36.78 -4.02 -17.56
C VAL A 387 35.48 -4.43 -16.89
N LEU A 388 34.66 -3.48 -16.44
CA LEU A 388 33.36 -3.77 -15.82
C LEU A 388 32.42 -4.50 -16.78
N SER A 389 32.42 -4.15 -18.08
CA SER A 389 31.64 -4.83 -19.11
C SER A 389 32.06 -6.29 -19.29
N ARG A 390 33.36 -6.56 -19.27
CA ARG A 390 33.92 -7.91 -19.35
C ARG A 390 33.68 -8.71 -18.07
N LEU A 391 33.85 -8.11 -16.89
CA LEU A 391 33.48 -8.74 -15.61
C LEU A 391 32.00 -9.12 -15.59
N ARG A 392 31.13 -8.21 -16.04
CA ARG A 392 29.70 -8.47 -16.13
C ARG A 392 29.40 -9.66 -17.03
N THR A 393 29.88 -9.61 -18.26
CA THR A 393 29.53 -10.57 -19.32
C THR A 393 30.19 -11.91 -19.12
N ASN A 394 31.47 -11.89 -18.77
CA ASN A 394 32.31 -13.06 -18.71
C ASN A 394 32.47 -13.60 -17.30
N LEU A 395 32.04 -12.93 -16.21
CA LEU A 395 32.16 -13.41 -14.82
C LEU A 395 30.91 -13.30 -13.91
N TRP A 396 30.00 -12.35 -14.13
CA TRP A 396 28.87 -12.15 -13.18
C TRP A 396 27.54 -12.69 -13.68
N MET A 397 27.26 -12.60 -14.99
CA MET A 397 25.96 -12.98 -15.54
C MET A 397 25.58 -14.45 -15.26
N TRP A 398 26.54 -15.35 -15.23
CA TRP A 398 26.27 -16.77 -14.97
C TRP A 398 26.00 -17.07 -13.50
N GLN A 399 26.48 -16.23 -12.57
CA GLN A 399 26.19 -16.37 -11.14
C GLN A 399 24.74 -16.03 -10.78
N THR A 400 24.01 -15.31 -11.63
CA THR A 400 22.60 -14.99 -11.37
C THR A 400 21.71 -16.23 -11.34
N ASN A 401 22.15 -17.35 -11.94
CA ASN A 401 21.46 -18.64 -11.85
C ASN A 401 21.46 -19.22 -10.42
N ALA A 402 22.45 -18.86 -9.59
CA ALA A 402 22.56 -19.31 -8.21
C ALA A 402 21.73 -18.48 -7.22
N VAL A 403 21.24 -17.31 -7.65
CA VAL A 403 20.47 -16.38 -6.80
C VAL A 403 19.18 -17.04 -6.28
N PRO A 404 18.91 -16.99 -4.97
CA PRO A 404 17.64 -17.42 -4.39
C PRO A 404 16.44 -16.72 -5.04
N ARG A 405 15.49 -17.49 -5.56
CA ARG A 405 14.20 -17.03 -6.09
C ARG A 405 13.16 -18.13 -5.96
N LEU A 406 11.89 -17.77 -5.84
CA LEU A 406 10.79 -18.73 -5.81
C LEU A 406 10.69 -19.47 -7.15
N GLY A 407 10.48 -20.79 -7.10
CA GLY A 407 10.39 -21.65 -8.28
C GLY A 407 11.73 -21.94 -8.95
N ARG A 408 12.86 -21.72 -8.24
CA ARG A 408 14.20 -22.10 -8.71
C ARG A 408 14.40 -23.61 -8.60
N SER A 409 13.87 -24.22 -7.55
CA SER A 409 13.88 -25.66 -7.32
C SER A 409 12.45 -26.20 -7.26
N ALA A 410 12.32 -27.54 -7.26
CA ALA A 410 11.01 -28.18 -7.05
C ALA A 410 10.48 -27.99 -5.61
N ASP A 411 11.35 -27.59 -4.67
CA ASP A 411 10.99 -27.29 -3.28
C ASP A 411 10.84 -25.78 -3.07
N THR A 412 9.63 -25.28 -3.32
CA THR A 412 9.27 -23.88 -3.10
C THR A 412 9.49 -23.43 -1.65
N GLY A 413 9.43 -24.35 -0.67
CA GLY A 413 9.67 -24.06 0.74
C GLY A 413 11.14 -23.76 1.02
N SER A 414 12.06 -24.56 0.47
CA SER A 414 13.50 -24.28 0.52
C SER A 414 13.85 -22.98 -0.21
N ASP A 415 13.22 -22.70 -1.36
CA ASP A 415 13.43 -21.46 -2.09
C ASP A 415 12.95 -20.24 -1.29
N LEU A 416 11.78 -20.33 -0.64
CA LEU A 416 11.26 -19.27 0.23
C LEU A 416 12.18 -19.01 1.41
N ASN A 417 12.64 -20.07 2.10
CA ASN A 417 13.60 -19.93 3.20
C ASN A 417 14.90 -19.28 2.74
N ALA A 418 15.41 -19.65 1.56
CA ALA A 418 16.60 -19.04 1.00
C ALA A 418 16.39 -17.54 0.71
N VAL A 419 15.24 -17.14 0.15
CA VAL A 419 14.88 -15.73 -0.08
C VAL A 419 14.74 -14.96 1.24
N LEU A 420 14.03 -15.51 2.23
CA LEU A 420 13.81 -14.88 3.53
C LEU A 420 15.10 -14.74 4.35
N SER A 421 16.11 -15.57 4.08
CA SER A 421 17.43 -15.49 4.72
C SER A 421 18.34 -14.40 4.18
N GLN A 422 17.92 -13.68 3.12
CA GLN A 422 18.74 -12.62 2.53
C GLN A 422 18.65 -11.30 3.29
N SER A 423 19.80 -10.65 3.47
CA SER A 423 19.93 -9.31 4.02
C SER A 423 20.43 -8.36 2.93
N PRO A 424 20.01 -7.07 2.91
CA PRO A 424 20.45 -6.10 1.91
C PRO A 424 21.94 -5.73 1.99
N VAL A 425 22.58 -6.05 3.12
CA VAL A 425 24.03 -5.89 3.38
C VAL A 425 24.55 -7.12 4.12
N SER A 426 25.83 -7.42 3.96
CA SER A 426 26.47 -8.53 4.70
C SER A 426 26.38 -8.34 6.21
N THR A 427 25.94 -9.38 6.92
CA THR A 427 25.83 -9.41 8.38
C THR A 427 26.83 -10.36 9.04
N ARG A 428 27.55 -11.15 8.24
CA ARG A 428 28.55 -12.12 8.68
C ARG A 428 29.79 -12.04 7.81
N TRP A 429 30.96 -12.26 8.43
CA TRP A 429 32.26 -12.11 7.78
C TRP A 429 33.02 -13.42 7.86
N ILE A 430 33.53 -13.89 6.73
CA ILE A 430 34.32 -15.11 6.63
C ILE A 430 35.68 -14.73 6.08
N ALA A 431 36.74 -15.19 6.73
CA ALA A 431 38.11 -15.07 6.25
C ALA A 431 38.61 -16.42 5.73
N ARG A 432 39.53 -16.36 4.77
CA ARG A 432 40.27 -17.52 4.25
C ARG A 432 41.75 -17.20 4.29
N THR A 433 42.55 -18.19 4.65
CA THR A 433 44.01 -18.07 4.58
C THR A 433 44.44 -18.16 3.12
N LEU A 434 45.38 -17.30 2.75
CA LEU A 434 46.04 -17.32 1.44
C LEU A 434 47.42 -17.92 1.62
N GLN A 435 47.74 -18.91 0.79
CA GLN A 435 49.09 -19.46 0.71
C GLN A 435 49.62 -19.28 -0.71
N THR A 436 50.94 -19.20 -0.86
CA THR A 436 51.52 -19.20 -2.21
C THR A 436 51.36 -20.60 -2.82
N SER A 437 51.01 -20.64 -4.10
CA SER A 437 50.93 -21.88 -4.88
C SER A 437 52.27 -22.64 -4.82
N TYR A 438 53.38 -21.91 -4.74
CA TYR A 438 54.73 -22.44 -4.54
C TYR A 438 54.87 -23.28 -3.27
N VAL A 439 54.43 -22.79 -2.11
CA VAL A 439 54.57 -23.53 -0.83
C VAL A 439 53.72 -24.80 -0.84
N THR A 440 52.49 -24.72 -1.35
CA THR A 440 51.57 -25.85 -1.40
C THR A 440 52.03 -26.91 -2.41
N LEU A 441 52.39 -26.51 -3.62
CA LEU A 441 52.87 -27.43 -4.65
C LEU A 441 54.24 -28.02 -4.30
N PHE A 442 55.11 -27.29 -3.61
CA PHE A 442 56.40 -27.81 -3.15
C PHE A 442 56.20 -28.90 -2.10
N MET A 443 55.25 -28.73 -1.17
CA MET A 443 54.89 -29.77 -0.21
C MET A 443 54.26 -31.01 -0.88
N MET A 444 53.53 -30.85 -1.98
CA MET A 444 52.87 -31.95 -2.70
C MET A 444 53.78 -32.65 -3.74
N LEU A 445 54.79 -31.96 -4.27
CA LEU A 445 55.67 -32.44 -5.35
C LEU A 445 57.14 -32.27 -4.96
N PRO A 446 57.78 -33.29 -4.36
CA PRO A 446 59.18 -33.20 -3.91
C PRO A 446 60.19 -33.13 -5.06
N ASP A 447 59.76 -33.42 -6.29
CA ASP A 447 60.58 -33.28 -7.51
C ASP A 447 60.48 -31.84 -8.05
N LEU A 448 61.62 -31.14 -8.06
CA LEU A 448 61.69 -29.74 -8.47
C LEU A 448 61.22 -29.48 -9.91
N LEU A 449 61.48 -30.40 -10.86
CA LEU A 449 61.06 -30.22 -12.25
C LEU A 449 59.54 -30.37 -12.39
N LYS A 450 58.95 -31.36 -11.71
CA LYS A 450 57.49 -31.54 -11.67
C LYS A 450 56.80 -30.39 -10.94
N PHE A 451 57.42 -29.89 -9.88
CA PHE A 451 56.96 -28.71 -9.15
C PHE A 451 56.88 -27.48 -10.06
N PHE A 452 57.97 -27.09 -10.74
CA PHE A 452 57.97 -25.93 -11.62
C PHE A 452 57.03 -26.10 -12.83
N ALA A 453 56.89 -27.31 -13.36
CA ALA A 453 55.92 -27.62 -14.41
C ALA A 453 54.47 -27.44 -13.93
N ALA A 454 54.13 -27.93 -12.73
CA ALA A 454 52.80 -27.79 -12.15
C ALA A 454 52.45 -26.33 -11.81
N VAL A 455 53.40 -25.57 -11.25
CA VAL A 455 53.23 -24.13 -11.00
C VAL A 455 52.95 -23.40 -12.31
N ARG A 456 53.75 -23.66 -13.36
CA ARG A 456 53.55 -23.03 -14.68
C ARG A 456 52.19 -23.40 -15.27
N GLN A 457 51.81 -24.68 -15.23
CA GLN A 457 50.52 -25.14 -15.74
C GLN A 457 49.34 -24.51 -15.01
N LEU A 458 49.41 -24.39 -13.68
CA LEU A 458 48.39 -23.70 -12.88
C LEU A 458 48.29 -22.22 -13.27
N ARG A 459 49.44 -21.56 -13.45
CA ARG A 459 49.49 -20.14 -13.85
C ARG A 459 48.93 -19.92 -15.26
N ASP A 460 49.29 -20.78 -16.21
CA ASP A 460 48.80 -20.73 -17.59
C ASP A 460 47.27 -20.96 -17.65
N TRP A 461 46.77 -21.94 -16.88
CA TRP A 461 45.34 -22.21 -16.76
C TRP A 461 44.58 -21.00 -16.20
N ARG A 462 45.07 -20.38 -15.12
CA ARG A 462 44.43 -19.19 -14.53
C ARG A 462 44.54 -17.96 -15.43
N THR A 463 45.64 -17.79 -16.15
CA THR A 463 45.79 -16.67 -17.10
C THR A 463 44.79 -16.79 -18.25
N THR A 464 44.62 -18.00 -18.78
CA THR A 464 43.69 -18.28 -19.88
C THR A 464 42.22 -18.22 -19.42
N GLY A 465 41.92 -18.74 -18.22
CA GLY A 465 40.57 -18.81 -17.68
C GLY A 465 40.05 -17.54 -17.01
N GLU A 466 40.93 -16.71 -16.45
CA GLU A 466 40.52 -15.57 -15.59
C GLU A 466 40.96 -14.21 -16.12
N LEU A 467 42.20 -14.05 -16.62
CA LEU A 467 42.70 -12.74 -17.10
C LEU A 467 42.37 -12.47 -18.58
N THR A 468 42.51 -13.49 -19.43
CA THR A 468 42.25 -13.38 -20.88
C THR A 468 40.79 -12.98 -21.19
N PRO A 469 39.75 -13.51 -20.49
CA PRO A 469 38.37 -13.04 -20.70
C PRO A 469 38.16 -11.58 -20.28
N LEU A 470 38.99 -11.05 -19.38
CA LEU A 470 39.00 -9.63 -19.02
C LEU A 470 39.85 -8.81 -20.00
N GLY A 471 40.53 -9.48 -20.95
CA GLY A 471 41.56 -8.99 -21.85
C GLY A 471 42.63 -8.19 -21.15
N LEU A 472 43.06 -8.73 -20.00
CA LEU A 472 44.28 -8.34 -19.31
C LEU A 472 45.36 -9.38 -19.66
N SER A 473 46.58 -8.92 -19.89
CA SER A 473 47.73 -9.76 -20.25
C SER A 473 48.91 -9.46 -19.33
N GLY A 474 49.41 -10.47 -18.63
CA GLY A 474 50.53 -10.34 -17.69
C GLY A 474 50.41 -11.33 -16.54
N GLU A 475 51.38 -11.26 -15.62
CA GLU A 475 51.54 -12.25 -14.55
C GLU A 475 51.57 -11.53 -13.20
N PRO A 476 50.40 -11.11 -12.68
CA PRO A 476 50.32 -10.43 -11.40
C PRO A 476 50.56 -11.41 -10.23
N LEU A 477 51.00 -10.89 -9.09
CA LEU A 477 51.19 -11.67 -7.85
C LEU A 477 49.90 -12.38 -7.40
N ALA A 478 48.72 -11.84 -7.76
CA ALA A 478 47.43 -12.47 -7.51
C ALA A 478 47.26 -13.87 -8.15
N LEU A 479 48.04 -14.22 -9.18
CA LEU A 479 48.05 -15.58 -9.76
C LEU A 479 48.85 -16.59 -8.93
N ASP A 480 49.78 -16.10 -8.11
CA ASP A 480 50.69 -16.92 -7.32
C ASP A 480 50.12 -17.30 -5.95
N VAL A 481 48.93 -16.77 -5.60
CA VAL A 481 48.23 -17.08 -4.35
C VAL A 481 47.03 -17.98 -4.60
N ILE A 482 46.81 -18.93 -3.69
CA ILE A 482 45.64 -19.81 -3.66
C ILE A 482 44.93 -19.70 -2.31
N PHE A 483 43.60 -19.74 -2.35
CA PHE A 483 42.79 -19.75 -1.15
C PHE A 483 42.74 -21.15 -0.56
N ASP A 484 42.84 -21.25 0.76
CA ASP A 484 42.47 -22.46 1.49
C ASP A 484 40.98 -22.79 1.22
N GLU A 485 40.67 -24.08 1.07
CA GLU A 485 39.30 -24.57 0.92
C GLU A 485 38.45 -24.25 2.16
N LYS A 486 39.06 -24.21 3.35
CA LYS A 486 38.38 -23.94 4.61
C LYS A 486 38.46 -22.46 4.98
N GLY A 487 37.30 -21.81 4.98
CA GLY A 487 37.13 -20.49 5.61
C GLY A 487 36.76 -20.61 7.08
N PHE A 488 37.03 -19.56 7.85
CA PHE A 488 36.63 -19.44 9.26
C PHE A 488 35.81 -18.17 9.48
N LEU A 489 34.86 -18.24 10.42
CA LEU A 489 34.01 -17.12 10.77
C LEU A 489 34.82 -16.09 11.58
N LEU A 490 34.81 -14.83 11.14
CA LEU A 490 35.35 -13.72 11.90
C LEU A 490 34.32 -13.29 12.95
N ASN A 491 34.41 -13.86 14.16
CA ASN A 491 33.53 -13.51 15.28
C ASN A 491 34.02 -12.25 16.01
N VAL A 492 33.92 -11.10 15.34
CA VAL A 492 34.29 -9.79 15.86
C VAL A 492 33.20 -8.76 15.59
N PRO A 493 33.00 -7.78 16.50
CA PRO A 493 32.09 -6.69 16.21
C PRO A 493 32.56 -5.90 14.97
N LEU A 494 31.63 -5.53 14.09
CA LEU A 494 31.96 -4.77 12.89
C LEU A 494 32.52 -3.37 13.25
N VAL A 495 31.88 -2.70 14.22
CA VAL A 495 32.24 -1.33 14.64
C VAL A 495 32.41 -1.24 16.16
N ALA A 496 31.41 -1.69 16.92
CA ALA A 496 31.40 -1.63 18.39
C ALA A 496 30.72 -2.87 18.97
N ALA A 497 31.02 -3.20 20.24
CA ALA A 497 30.47 -4.35 20.95
C ALA A 497 28.93 -4.33 20.96
N SER A 498 28.28 -5.50 21.06
CA SER A 498 26.81 -5.68 20.98
C SER A 498 26.01 -4.85 21.99
N GLU A 499 26.61 -4.50 23.11
CA GLU A 499 25.95 -3.79 24.22
C GLU A 499 25.88 -2.27 23.98
N ALA A 500 26.66 -1.73 23.04
CA ALA A 500 26.69 -0.29 22.79
C ALA A 500 25.39 0.23 22.11
N PRO A 501 24.88 1.41 22.49
CA PRO A 501 23.67 1.98 21.89
C PRO A 501 23.89 2.37 20.42
N ARG A 502 23.14 1.74 19.50
CA ARG A 502 23.33 1.87 18.03
C ARG A 502 22.98 3.23 17.44
N ASN A 503 22.17 4.00 18.13
CA ASN A 503 21.78 5.37 17.75
C ASN A 503 22.73 6.44 18.32
N ALA A 504 23.79 6.07 19.04
CA ALA A 504 24.77 6.99 19.60
C ALA A 504 26.14 6.87 18.90
N PRO A 505 26.99 7.91 18.98
CA PRO A 505 28.39 7.84 18.57
C PRO A 505 29.19 6.78 19.34
N LEU A 506 30.41 6.48 18.87
CA LEU A 506 31.32 5.54 19.51
C LEU A 506 31.64 5.96 20.97
N PRO A 507 31.42 5.09 21.97
CA PRO A 507 31.80 5.36 23.37
C PRO A 507 33.30 5.64 23.54
N VAL A 508 34.13 4.83 22.88
CA VAL A 508 35.56 5.10 22.71
C VAL A 508 35.79 5.41 21.24
N ASN A 509 36.02 6.68 20.94
CA ASN A 509 36.10 7.16 19.57
C ASN A 509 37.47 6.91 18.93
N TYR A 510 37.77 5.63 18.68
CA TYR A 510 39.03 5.22 18.06
C TYR A 510 39.20 5.80 16.64
N ILE A 511 38.11 6.14 15.95
CA ILE A 511 38.15 6.77 14.62
C ILE A 511 38.80 8.15 14.72
N ASP A 512 38.36 8.94 15.70
CA ASP A 512 38.91 10.27 15.96
C ASP A 512 40.40 10.21 16.28
N SER A 513 40.76 9.23 17.10
CA SER A 513 42.14 9.01 17.49
C SER A 513 43.00 8.47 16.35
N ILE A 514 42.51 7.58 15.48
CA ILE A 514 43.25 7.15 14.26
C ILE A 514 43.49 8.35 13.33
N ALA A 515 42.51 9.24 13.15
CA ALA A 515 42.68 10.43 12.33
C ALA A 515 43.80 11.36 12.84
N ALA A 516 43.98 11.41 14.17
CA ALA A 516 45.01 12.19 14.85
C ALA A 516 46.30 11.40 15.17
N ALA A 517 46.32 10.08 14.99
CA ALA A 517 47.34 9.23 15.60
C ALA A 517 48.73 9.36 14.98
N GLU A 518 49.72 9.20 15.85
CA GLU A 518 51.12 9.00 15.50
C GLU A 518 51.36 7.56 15.01
N VAL A 519 52.41 7.38 14.20
CA VAL A 519 52.78 6.09 13.61
C VAL A 519 52.97 5.00 14.68
N ASP A 520 53.60 5.33 15.81
CA ASP A 520 53.92 4.36 16.86
C ASP A 520 52.67 3.84 17.59
N LEU A 521 51.69 4.70 17.87
CA LEU A 521 50.42 4.31 18.48
C LEU A 521 49.60 3.40 17.56
N LEU A 522 49.58 3.73 16.26
CA LEU A 522 48.96 2.87 15.26
C LEU A 522 49.70 1.54 15.18
N LYS A 523 51.03 1.53 15.09
CA LYS A 523 51.85 0.31 15.04
C LYS A 523 51.56 -0.61 16.23
N ALA A 524 51.52 -0.05 17.45
CA ALA A 524 51.31 -0.78 18.71
C ALA A 524 49.86 -1.24 18.98
N HIS A 525 48.88 -0.93 18.12
CA HIS A 525 47.45 -1.20 18.36
C HIS A 525 46.92 -0.57 19.66
N ASN A 526 47.48 0.59 20.05
CA ASN A 526 47.13 1.28 21.29
C ASN A 526 46.70 2.71 20.96
N VAL A 527 45.41 2.91 20.74
CA VAL A 527 44.84 4.18 20.31
C VAL A 527 43.80 4.62 21.35
N ALA A 528 43.92 5.85 21.87
CA ALA A 528 43.09 6.39 22.96
C ALA A 528 43.18 5.62 24.30
N GLY A 529 44.32 4.97 24.60
CA GLY A 529 44.48 4.16 25.82
C GLY A 529 43.64 2.87 25.82
N SER A 530 43.11 2.49 24.66
CA SER A 530 42.31 1.30 24.46
C SER A 530 42.81 0.52 23.24
N SER A 531 42.58 -0.79 23.21
CA SER A 531 42.81 -1.63 22.02
C SER A 531 41.47 -2.17 21.52
N PRO A 532 40.65 -1.34 20.86
CA PRO A 532 39.34 -1.76 20.40
C PRO A 532 39.46 -2.85 19.33
N LYS A 533 38.74 -3.95 19.52
CA LYS A 533 38.83 -5.17 18.70
C LYS A 533 37.67 -5.25 17.69
N SER A 534 37.41 -4.18 16.93
CA SER A 534 36.42 -4.19 15.86
C SER A 534 37.07 -4.32 14.48
N LEU A 535 36.32 -4.85 13.51
CA LEU A 535 36.81 -4.98 12.14
C LEU A 535 37.11 -3.59 11.53
N LEU A 536 36.22 -2.61 11.73
CA LEU A 536 36.44 -1.24 11.24
C LEU A 536 37.70 -0.59 11.83
N TYR A 537 38.00 -0.82 13.12
CA TYR A 537 39.25 -0.33 13.72
C TYR A 537 40.48 -0.88 12.98
N LEU A 538 40.52 -2.20 12.76
CA LEU A 538 41.64 -2.85 12.08
C LEU A 538 41.81 -2.33 10.64
N LEU A 539 40.70 -2.18 9.91
CA LEU A 539 40.72 -1.69 8.54
C LEU A 539 41.18 -0.23 8.46
N LEU A 540 40.66 0.66 9.30
CA LEU A 540 41.07 2.08 9.30
C LEU A 540 42.52 2.25 9.75
N ARG A 541 42.96 1.49 10.75
CA ARG A 541 44.36 1.46 11.19
C ARG A 541 45.26 1.04 10.03
N HIS A 542 44.94 -0.08 9.39
CA HIS A 542 45.71 -0.62 8.27
C HIS A 542 45.76 0.39 7.10
N ALA A 543 44.60 0.92 6.69
CA ALA A 543 44.51 1.92 5.63
C ALA A 543 45.35 3.17 5.93
N THR A 544 45.30 3.67 7.17
CA THR A 544 46.08 4.85 7.59
C THR A 544 47.58 4.60 7.52
N LEU A 545 48.04 3.44 7.99
CA LEU A 545 49.45 3.05 7.91
C LEU A 545 49.92 2.89 6.45
N LEU A 546 49.09 2.32 5.56
CA LEU A 546 49.40 2.23 4.13
C LEU A 546 49.54 3.60 3.48
N VAL A 547 48.64 4.55 3.78
CA VAL A 547 48.72 5.91 3.23
C VAL A 547 49.95 6.66 3.74
N MET A 548 50.29 6.49 5.02
CA MET A 548 51.52 7.04 5.61
C MET A 548 52.78 6.46 4.93
N GLY A 549 52.84 5.14 4.73
CA GLY A 549 53.95 4.49 4.02
C GLY A 549 54.08 4.97 2.56
N ARG A 550 52.96 5.14 1.84
CA ARG A 550 52.98 5.68 0.47
C ARG A 550 53.45 7.13 0.42
N ALA A 551 53.08 7.96 1.40
CA ALA A 551 53.63 9.30 1.53
C ALA A 551 55.15 9.27 1.68
N ALA A 552 55.70 8.35 2.48
CA ALA A 552 57.15 8.15 2.59
C ALA A 552 57.81 7.77 1.27
N ASN A 553 57.21 6.83 0.54
CA ASN A 553 57.74 6.41 -0.75
C ASN A 553 57.82 7.56 -1.75
N ARG A 554 56.80 8.43 -1.79
CA ARG A 554 56.81 9.59 -2.71
C ARG A 554 57.92 10.61 -2.40
N PHE A 555 58.41 10.68 -1.16
CA PHE A 555 59.54 11.54 -0.80
C PHE A 555 60.90 10.88 -1.05
N LEU A 556 61.01 9.58 -0.82
CA LEU A 556 62.29 8.85 -0.87
C LEU A 556 62.62 8.30 -2.26
N SER A 557 61.64 8.14 -3.13
CA SER A 557 61.83 7.60 -4.48
C SER A 557 62.02 8.74 -5.46
N SER A 558 63.14 8.76 -6.20
CA SER A 558 63.46 9.70 -7.28
C SER A 558 62.61 9.44 -8.54
N GLY A 559 61.28 9.49 -8.40
CA GLY A 559 60.32 9.39 -9.49
C GLY A 559 59.70 8.01 -9.75
N SER A 560 59.99 6.98 -8.94
CA SER A 560 59.27 5.69 -8.99
C SER A 560 58.30 5.55 -7.82
N PRO A 561 56.98 5.76 -8.01
CA PRO A 561 55.99 5.67 -6.93
C PRO A 561 55.75 4.24 -6.39
N ASN A 562 56.24 3.21 -7.10
CA ASN A 562 55.96 1.79 -6.84
C ASN A 562 57.12 1.05 -6.15
N VAL A 563 57.67 1.56 -5.06
CA VAL A 563 58.52 0.72 -4.20
C VAL A 563 57.61 -0.25 -3.45
N GLN A 564 57.34 -1.40 -4.06
CA GLN A 564 56.57 -2.48 -3.46
C GLN A 564 57.23 -2.90 -2.14
N GLU A 565 56.41 -3.08 -1.10
CA GLU A 565 56.88 -3.75 0.11
C GLU A 565 57.28 -5.17 -0.27
N PRO A 566 58.55 -5.56 -0.07
CA PRO A 566 58.98 -6.89 -0.46
C PRO A 566 58.24 -7.93 0.41
N VAL A 567 57.70 -8.96 -0.25
CA VAL A 567 56.98 -10.06 0.43
C VAL A 567 57.92 -10.83 1.38
N ILE A 568 59.22 -10.82 1.06
CA ILE A 568 60.31 -11.37 1.88
C ILE A 568 61.30 -10.24 2.12
N ILE A 569 61.55 -9.91 3.38
CA ILE A 569 62.42 -8.79 3.75
C ILE A 569 63.84 -9.32 3.95
N GLU A 570 64.71 -9.03 2.99
CA GLU A 570 66.12 -9.39 3.05
C GLU A 570 66.98 -8.28 3.69
N ASP A 571 66.53 -7.02 3.61
CA ASP A 571 67.19 -5.84 4.17
C ASP A 571 66.23 -5.04 5.08
N PRO A 572 66.46 -4.97 6.41
CA PRO A 572 65.65 -4.19 7.34
C PRO A 572 65.52 -2.70 7.01
N ALA A 573 66.47 -2.12 6.27
CA ALA A 573 66.43 -0.73 5.83
C ALA A 573 65.36 -0.45 4.77
N THR A 574 64.81 -1.50 4.13
CA THR A 574 63.77 -1.39 3.10
C THR A 574 62.35 -1.36 3.65
N THR A 575 62.19 -1.60 4.96
CA THR A 575 60.88 -1.66 5.62
C THR A 575 60.13 -0.32 5.59
N VAL A 576 58.78 -0.35 5.58
CA VAL A 576 57.94 0.84 5.78
C VAL A 576 58.38 1.68 6.99
N TRP A 577 58.81 1.02 8.06
CA TRP A 577 59.20 1.65 9.32
C TRP A 577 60.52 2.41 9.19
N ALA A 578 61.52 1.82 8.52
CA ALA A 578 62.79 2.49 8.24
C ALA A 578 62.59 3.70 7.32
N ARG A 579 61.75 3.55 6.29
CA ARG A 579 61.40 4.64 5.36
C ARG A 579 60.71 5.82 6.06
N LEU A 580 59.75 5.55 6.94
CA LEU A 580 59.08 6.60 7.71
C LEU A 580 60.03 7.38 8.65
N ASN A 581 61.11 6.75 9.11
CA ASN A 581 62.13 7.33 9.98
C ASN A 581 63.34 7.91 9.22
N THR A 582 63.32 7.90 7.89
CA THR A 582 64.39 8.51 7.08
C THR A 582 64.20 10.03 7.01
N PRO A 583 65.20 10.86 7.36
CA PRO A 583 65.12 12.32 7.22
C PRO A 583 64.88 12.76 5.78
N VAL A 584 63.93 13.67 5.57
CA VAL A 584 63.57 14.17 4.23
C VAL A 584 63.99 15.62 4.07
N ALA A 585 64.88 15.91 3.12
CA ALA A 585 65.39 17.26 2.87
C ALA A 585 64.29 18.28 2.56
N ALA A 586 63.27 17.88 1.80
CA ALA A 586 62.10 18.72 1.47
C ALA A 586 61.22 19.08 2.68
N LEU A 587 61.45 18.44 3.84
CA LEU A 587 60.71 18.65 5.09
C LEU A 587 61.66 19.16 6.19
N GLU A 588 62.62 20.01 5.83
CA GLU A 588 63.59 20.60 6.77
C GLU A 588 64.42 19.54 7.52
N ASN A 589 64.74 18.42 6.85
CA ASN A 589 65.43 17.25 7.42
C ASN A 589 64.70 16.58 8.60
N ARG A 590 63.40 16.84 8.78
CA ARG A 590 62.56 16.10 9.73
C ARG A 590 62.20 14.74 9.16
N THR A 591 61.95 13.79 10.05
CA THR A 591 61.40 12.48 9.66
C THR A 591 59.89 12.58 9.42
N LEU A 592 59.31 11.65 8.65
CA LEU A 592 57.86 11.66 8.44
C LEU A 592 57.08 11.28 9.70
N THR A 593 57.66 10.43 10.55
CA THR A 593 57.12 10.15 11.89
C THR A 593 56.99 11.43 12.72
N GLU A 594 57.96 12.35 12.68
CA GLU A 594 57.90 13.67 13.33
C GLU A 594 56.90 14.63 12.67
N VAL A 595 56.82 14.63 11.34
CA VAL A 595 55.89 15.49 10.59
C VAL A 595 54.44 15.12 10.87
N PHE A 596 54.14 13.83 11.06
CA PHE A 596 52.78 13.35 11.27
C PHE A 596 52.22 13.61 12.68
N LYS A 597 53.06 14.02 13.66
CA LYS A 597 52.64 14.38 15.02
C LYS A 597 51.88 15.70 15.10
N GLY A 598 52.07 16.58 14.11
CA GLY A 598 51.45 17.90 14.05
C GLY A 598 50.52 18.08 12.83
N PRO A 599 50.01 19.32 12.62
CA PRO A 599 49.32 19.68 11.39
C PRO A 599 50.21 19.40 10.17
N LEU A 600 49.64 18.71 9.17
CA LEU A 600 50.39 18.36 7.96
C LEU A 600 50.76 19.62 7.17
N PRO A 601 52.02 19.79 6.73
CA PRO A 601 52.40 20.88 5.84
C PRO A 601 51.75 20.71 4.46
N SER A 602 51.52 21.83 3.77
CA SER A 602 51.01 21.82 2.40
C SER A 602 52.10 21.33 1.45
N HIS A 603 52.00 20.09 0.99
CA HIS A 603 52.94 19.50 0.04
C HIS A 603 52.22 18.47 -0.87
N PRO A 604 52.52 18.42 -2.20
CA PRO A 604 51.86 17.49 -3.13
C PRO A 604 51.92 16.02 -2.69
N ASN A 605 53.07 15.57 -2.18
CA ASN A 605 53.25 14.20 -1.68
C ASN A 605 52.40 13.85 -0.44
N LEU A 606 51.86 14.85 0.26
CA LEU A 606 51.04 14.69 1.46
C LEU A 606 49.53 14.86 1.20
N THR A 607 49.12 15.25 -0.02
CA THR A 607 47.70 15.52 -0.34
C THR A 607 46.79 14.32 -0.07
N GLU A 608 47.22 13.11 -0.44
CA GLU A 608 46.45 11.89 -0.19
C GLU A 608 46.30 11.60 1.32
N LEU A 609 47.36 11.80 2.11
CA LEU A 609 47.31 11.61 3.55
C LEU A 609 46.39 12.64 4.21
N ALA A 610 46.42 13.89 3.76
CA ALA A 610 45.52 14.93 4.26
C ALA A 610 44.04 14.58 3.95
N GLN A 611 43.73 14.17 2.72
CA GLN A 611 42.40 13.73 2.32
C GLN A 611 41.92 12.52 3.12
N HIS A 612 42.80 11.52 3.30
CA HIS A 612 42.51 10.34 4.13
C HIS A 612 42.21 10.72 5.58
N LYS A 613 43.04 11.55 6.22
CA LYS A 613 42.80 12.00 7.60
C LYS A 613 41.48 12.78 7.74
N ILE A 614 41.14 13.63 6.77
CA ILE A 614 39.84 14.34 6.75
C ILE A 614 38.69 13.34 6.63
N ALA A 615 38.79 12.36 5.72
CA ALA A 615 37.77 11.35 5.52
C ALA A 615 37.54 10.51 6.79
N VAL A 616 38.61 10.02 7.43
CA VAL A 616 38.52 9.29 8.71
C VAL A 616 37.88 10.17 9.79
N LYS A 617 38.30 11.44 9.93
CA LYS A 617 37.75 12.36 10.93
C LYS A 617 36.25 12.61 10.75
N SER A 618 35.78 12.71 9.52
CA SER A 618 34.35 12.92 9.21
C SER A 618 33.45 11.78 9.71
N LEU A 619 33.99 10.56 9.84
CA LEU A 619 33.25 9.38 10.33
C LEU A 619 33.10 9.36 11.85
N SER A 620 33.94 10.10 12.61
CA SER A 620 34.02 9.97 14.07
C SER A 620 32.75 10.43 14.80
N ARG A 621 31.88 11.22 14.15
CA ARG A 621 30.65 11.77 14.72
C ARG A 621 29.40 10.95 14.44
N LEU A 622 29.51 9.91 13.62
CA LEU A 622 28.37 9.12 13.16
C LEU A 622 27.88 8.14 14.24
N PRO A 623 26.58 7.83 14.27
CA PRO A 623 26.07 6.78 15.14
C PRO A 623 26.59 5.42 14.71
N ILE A 624 26.73 4.49 15.67
CA ILE A 624 27.26 3.13 15.43
C ILE A 624 26.51 2.41 14.31
N SER A 625 25.17 2.50 14.27
CA SER A 625 24.35 1.85 13.23
C SER A 625 24.67 2.33 11.81
N GLU A 626 24.99 3.62 11.65
CA GLU A 626 25.36 4.16 10.34
C GLU A 626 26.77 3.72 9.96
N LEU A 627 27.72 3.70 10.91
CA LEU A 627 29.06 3.16 10.70
C LEU A 627 29.03 1.67 10.33
N GLU A 628 28.20 0.86 11.00
CA GLU A 628 28.04 -0.57 10.71
C GLU A 628 27.54 -0.77 9.27
N ARG A 629 26.50 -0.02 8.88
CA ARG A 629 25.92 -0.07 7.54
C ARG A 629 26.92 0.37 6.46
N LEU A 630 27.60 1.50 6.66
CA LEU A 630 28.60 2.03 5.74
C LEU A 630 29.78 1.08 5.56
N THR A 631 30.30 0.52 6.66
CA THR A 631 31.40 -0.44 6.60
C THR A 631 30.99 -1.69 5.84
N ALA A 632 29.80 -2.24 6.11
CA ALA A 632 29.31 -3.43 5.43
C ALA A 632 29.16 -3.19 3.93
N GLU A 633 28.53 -2.07 3.54
CA GLU A 633 28.35 -1.69 2.14
C GLU A 633 29.66 -1.51 1.39
N THR A 634 30.64 -0.82 1.99
CA THR A 634 31.95 -0.61 1.36
C THR A 634 32.70 -1.94 1.16
N LEU A 635 32.60 -2.88 2.10
CA LEU A 635 33.16 -4.23 1.95
C LEU A 635 32.42 -5.04 0.88
N ASP A 636 31.09 -4.94 0.82
CA ASP A 636 30.28 -5.59 -0.21
C ASP A 636 30.63 -5.05 -1.62
N ALA A 637 30.88 -3.75 -1.75
CA ALA A 637 31.37 -3.08 -2.96
C ALA A 637 32.74 -3.56 -3.42
N SER A 638 33.58 -3.97 -2.47
CA SER A 638 34.90 -4.57 -2.71
C SER A 638 34.85 -6.08 -2.94
N SER A 639 33.68 -6.70 -2.77
CA SER A 639 33.52 -8.15 -2.85
C SER A 639 32.72 -8.60 -4.07
N HIS A 640 31.43 -8.31 -4.10
CA HIS A 640 30.48 -8.94 -5.04
C HIS A 640 29.50 -7.95 -5.70
N ARG A 641 29.39 -6.72 -5.18
CA ARG A 641 28.45 -5.69 -5.66
C ARG A 641 28.95 -4.96 -6.92
N LEU A 642 29.20 -5.72 -7.98
CA LEU A 642 29.54 -5.20 -9.31
C LEU A 642 28.46 -4.23 -9.84
N ASP A 643 27.20 -4.44 -9.45
CA ASP A 643 26.07 -3.56 -9.79
C ASP A 643 26.28 -2.10 -9.36
N ALA A 644 26.90 -1.89 -8.19
CA ALA A 644 27.17 -0.57 -7.66
C ALA A 644 28.22 0.18 -8.51
N TRP A 645 29.20 -0.53 -9.05
CA TRP A 645 30.23 0.02 -9.94
C TRP A 645 29.67 0.41 -11.30
N ILE A 646 28.80 -0.42 -11.88
CA ILE A 646 28.16 -0.12 -13.17
C ILE A 646 27.21 1.09 -13.02
N THR A 647 26.42 1.12 -11.94
CA THR A 647 25.56 2.27 -11.59
C THR A 647 26.38 3.56 -11.38
N ALA A 648 27.59 3.46 -10.82
CA ALA A 648 28.47 4.61 -10.60
C ALA A 648 28.85 5.32 -11.90
N LEU A 649 29.09 4.59 -13.00
CA LEU A 649 29.37 5.19 -14.30
C LEU A 649 28.19 6.03 -14.80
N ALA A 650 26.97 5.50 -14.72
CA ALA A 650 25.75 6.24 -15.07
C ALA A 650 25.54 7.46 -14.16
N THR A 651 25.87 7.34 -12.86
CA THR A 651 25.79 8.42 -11.89
C THR A 651 26.78 9.55 -12.19
N GLU A 652 28.03 9.19 -12.52
CA GLU A 652 29.06 10.14 -12.94
C GLU A 652 28.63 10.87 -14.22
N ARG A 653 28.10 10.13 -15.21
CA ARG A 653 27.58 10.73 -16.45
C ARG A 653 26.45 11.70 -16.16
N LEU A 654 25.49 11.32 -15.32
CA LEU A 654 24.40 12.20 -14.90
C LEU A 654 24.94 13.48 -14.23
N ALA A 655 25.93 13.35 -13.35
CA ALA A 655 26.56 14.50 -12.70
C ALA A 655 27.26 15.43 -13.71
N SER A 656 28.00 14.88 -14.69
CA SER A 656 28.61 15.65 -15.77
C SER A 656 27.57 16.34 -16.64
N MET A 657 26.46 15.67 -16.97
CA MET A 657 25.35 16.26 -17.72
C MET A 657 24.74 17.43 -16.94
N ARG A 658 24.48 17.27 -15.64
CA ARG A 658 23.92 18.33 -14.79
C ARG A 658 24.85 19.50 -14.52
N ALA A 659 26.17 19.30 -14.64
CA ALA A 659 27.13 20.40 -14.59
C ALA A 659 27.00 21.33 -15.81
N VAL A 660 26.65 20.79 -16.98
CA VAL A 660 26.48 21.55 -18.24
C VAL A 660 25.04 22.00 -18.45
N THR A 661 24.06 21.14 -18.13
CA THR A 661 22.63 21.38 -18.32
C THR A 661 21.88 21.07 -17.01
N PRO A 662 21.80 22.05 -16.09
CA PRO A 662 21.28 21.83 -14.73
C PRO A 662 19.79 21.51 -14.66
N ARG A 663 18.98 21.93 -15.64
CA ARG A 663 17.52 21.80 -15.65
C ARG A 663 17.03 20.97 -16.83
N GLY A 664 15.85 20.37 -16.69
CA GLY A 664 15.18 19.61 -17.74
C GLY A 664 15.40 18.10 -17.63
N SER A 665 14.37 17.32 -17.96
CA SER A 665 14.43 15.87 -18.13
C SER A 665 13.35 15.46 -19.11
N HIS A 666 13.63 14.44 -19.92
CA HIS A 666 12.57 13.72 -20.62
C HIS A 666 11.83 12.84 -19.63
N VAL A 667 10.56 12.53 -19.90
CA VAL A 667 9.76 11.65 -19.04
C VAL A 667 9.28 10.46 -19.86
N GLY A 668 9.38 9.28 -19.27
CA GLY A 668 8.90 8.04 -19.86
C GLY A 668 8.39 7.07 -18.80
N ALA A 669 8.03 5.88 -19.25
CA ALA A 669 7.55 4.83 -18.37
C ALA A 669 8.09 3.47 -18.78
N TYR A 670 8.26 2.57 -17.81
CA TYR A 670 8.78 1.22 -18.05
C TYR A 670 8.16 0.16 -17.15
N ALA A 671 8.15 -1.07 -17.63
CA ALA A 671 7.96 -2.27 -16.84
C ALA A 671 8.56 -3.47 -17.55
N TRP A 672 8.91 -4.51 -16.79
CA TRP A 672 9.31 -5.79 -17.36
C TRP A 672 8.66 -6.94 -16.59
N LEU A 673 8.47 -8.05 -17.29
CA LEU A 673 8.02 -9.32 -16.77
C LEU A 673 9.05 -10.38 -17.17
N ASP A 674 9.64 -11.04 -16.17
CA ASP A 674 10.59 -12.16 -16.33
C ASP A 674 9.88 -13.47 -15.97
N GLY A 675 10.09 -14.53 -16.75
CA GLY A 675 9.34 -15.78 -16.59
C GLY A 675 7.94 -15.74 -17.21
N LEU A 676 7.80 -15.08 -18.38
CA LEU A 676 6.53 -15.03 -19.12
C LEU A 676 6.03 -16.46 -19.38
N SER A 677 4.96 -16.86 -18.68
CA SER A 677 4.47 -18.23 -18.70
C SER A 677 3.48 -18.45 -19.85
N PHE A 678 3.73 -19.47 -20.66
CA PHE A 678 2.78 -19.89 -21.69
C PHE A 678 1.74 -20.86 -21.08
N PRO A 679 0.44 -20.55 -21.13
CA PRO A 679 -0.58 -21.35 -20.45
C PRO A 679 -0.77 -22.72 -21.12
N ALA A 680 -1.09 -23.74 -20.31
CA ALA A 680 -1.39 -25.08 -20.81
C ALA A 680 -2.70 -25.12 -21.64
N VAL A 681 -3.66 -24.25 -21.32
CA VAL A 681 -4.92 -24.09 -22.05
C VAL A 681 -5.08 -22.65 -22.51
N LEU A 682 -5.33 -22.46 -23.80
CA LEU A 682 -5.58 -21.15 -24.39
C LEU A 682 -7.08 -20.86 -24.42
N SER A 683 -7.47 -19.66 -23.98
CA SER A 683 -8.86 -19.17 -24.14
C SER A 683 -9.05 -18.59 -25.54
N LYS A 684 -10.22 -18.81 -26.16
CA LYS A 684 -10.66 -18.00 -27.31
C LYS A 684 -11.24 -16.67 -26.83
N ASP A 685 -11.15 -15.63 -27.65
CA ASP A 685 -11.72 -14.33 -27.31
C ASP A 685 -13.25 -14.43 -27.17
N GLY A 686 -13.81 -13.85 -26.10
CA GLY A 686 -15.23 -13.96 -25.77
C GLY A 686 -15.70 -15.33 -25.26
N ALA A 687 -14.82 -16.34 -25.17
CA ALA A 687 -15.16 -17.60 -24.50
C ALA A 687 -15.34 -17.38 -22.99
N PRO A 688 -16.17 -18.18 -22.30
CA PRO A 688 -16.25 -18.16 -20.84
C PRO A 688 -14.84 -18.25 -20.27
N ALA A 689 -14.53 -17.42 -19.27
CA ALA A 689 -13.27 -17.51 -18.57
C ALA A 689 -13.10 -18.97 -18.12
N ILE A 690 -12.04 -19.64 -18.59
CA ILE A 690 -11.67 -20.96 -18.08
C ILE A 690 -11.52 -20.78 -16.58
N ALA A 691 -12.29 -21.54 -15.80
CA ALA A 691 -12.22 -21.49 -14.35
C ALA A 691 -10.76 -21.76 -13.97
N ASP A 692 -10.12 -20.73 -13.43
CA ASP A 692 -8.84 -20.91 -12.76
C ASP A 692 -9.12 -21.86 -11.58
N PRO A 693 -8.50 -23.05 -11.54
CA PRO A 693 -8.70 -24.00 -10.45
C PRO A 693 -8.39 -23.40 -9.08
N ASP A 694 -7.56 -22.35 -9.05
CA ASP A 694 -7.14 -21.64 -7.85
C ASP A 694 -8.01 -20.39 -7.54
N SER A 695 -9.01 -20.06 -8.39
CA SER A 695 -9.93 -18.95 -8.14
C SER A 695 -11.07 -19.37 -7.21
N GLU A 696 -11.14 -18.67 -6.06
CA GLU A 696 -12.21 -18.84 -5.07
C GLU A 696 -13.48 -18.02 -5.40
N GLY A 697 -13.57 -17.39 -6.57
CA GLY A 697 -14.74 -16.62 -7.01
C GLY A 697 -14.80 -15.17 -6.49
N PHE A 698 -16.01 -14.67 -6.21
CA PHE A 698 -16.27 -13.30 -5.79
C PHE A 698 -17.25 -13.21 -4.61
N ILE A 699 -17.09 -12.18 -3.77
CA ILE A 699 -17.98 -11.80 -2.69
C ILE A 699 -18.75 -10.55 -3.12
N HIS A 700 -20.07 -10.64 -3.18
CA HIS A 700 -20.95 -9.49 -3.44
C HIS A 700 -21.27 -8.79 -2.13
N GLY A 701 -21.01 -7.48 -2.04
CA GLY A 701 -21.30 -6.63 -0.90
C GLY A 701 -22.34 -5.57 -1.24
N PRO A 702 -23.23 -5.15 -0.31
CA PRO A 702 -24.29 -4.17 -0.57
C PRO A 702 -23.81 -2.82 -1.12
N GLY A 703 -22.56 -2.45 -0.86
CA GLY A 703 -21.90 -1.27 -1.40
C GLY A 703 -20.39 -1.50 -1.54
N LEU A 704 -19.68 -0.50 -2.07
CA LEU A 704 -18.23 -0.59 -2.29
C LEU A 704 -17.46 -0.78 -0.98
N GLU A 705 -17.89 -0.11 0.09
CA GLU A 705 -17.27 -0.21 1.41
C GLU A 705 -17.45 -1.59 2.04
N HIS A 706 -18.62 -2.23 1.87
CA HIS A 706 -18.85 -3.60 2.31
C HIS A 706 -17.98 -4.59 1.54
N ALA A 707 -17.86 -4.42 0.21
CA ALA A 707 -16.97 -5.24 -0.60
C ALA A 707 -15.50 -5.09 -0.16
N ARG A 708 -15.03 -3.87 0.10
CA ARG A 708 -13.69 -3.60 0.65
C ARG A 708 -13.48 -4.28 2.00
N THR A 709 -14.46 -4.17 2.90
CA THR A 709 -14.43 -4.82 4.22
C THR A 709 -14.29 -6.34 4.09
N ALA A 710 -15.12 -6.96 3.24
CA ALA A 710 -15.07 -8.39 2.97
C ALA A 710 -13.72 -8.82 2.38
N ALA A 711 -13.15 -8.02 1.47
CA ALA A 711 -11.82 -8.29 0.90
C ALA A 711 -10.71 -8.27 1.96
N ILE A 712 -10.76 -7.32 2.90
CA ILE A 712 -9.78 -7.22 4.00
C ILE A 712 -9.91 -8.40 4.96
N LEU A 713 -11.13 -8.73 5.39
CA LEU A 713 -11.38 -9.87 6.29
C LEU A 713 -10.94 -11.19 5.64
N ARG A 714 -11.28 -11.40 4.35
CA ARG A 714 -10.82 -12.55 3.58
C ARG A 714 -9.29 -12.60 3.47
N ALA A 715 -8.64 -11.49 3.14
CA ALA A 715 -7.18 -11.45 3.05
C ALA A 715 -6.52 -11.82 4.39
N GLY A 716 -7.11 -11.37 5.50
CA GLY A 716 -6.69 -11.75 6.84
C GLY A 716 -6.86 -13.25 7.11
N TYR A 717 -8.01 -13.83 6.74
CA TYR A 717 -8.26 -15.26 6.84
C TYR A 717 -7.26 -16.08 6.01
N VAL A 718 -7.09 -15.76 4.72
CA VAL A 718 -6.16 -16.47 3.81
C VAL A 718 -4.73 -16.44 4.34
N ALA A 719 -4.28 -15.29 4.86
CA ALA A 719 -2.94 -15.14 5.41
C ALA A 719 -2.68 -16.05 6.64
N ARG A 720 -3.73 -16.52 7.31
CA ARG A 720 -3.66 -17.32 8.53
C ARG A 720 -4.35 -18.68 8.41
N ASN A 721 -4.87 -19.03 7.24
CA ASN A 721 -5.61 -20.27 7.02
C ASN A 721 -4.72 -21.51 7.21
N GLN A 722 -3.40 -21.36 7.10
CA GLN A 722 -2.43 -22.41 7.40
C GLN A 722 -2.24 -22.67 8.90
N GLU A 723 -2.82 -21.86 9.80
CA GLU A 723 -2.76 -22.05 11.25
C GLU A 723 -3.71 -23.18 11.76
N GLY A 724 -4.45 -23.86 10.86
CA GLY A 724 -5.24 -25.06 11.17
C GLY A 724 -6.68 -24.79 11.63
N ALA A 725 -7.27 -25.70 12.41
CA ALA A 725 -8.69 -25.72 12.79
C ALA A 725 -9.18 -24.52 13.64
N GLN A 726 -8.30 -23.57 13.98
CA GLN A 726 -8.60 -22.32 14.67
C GLN A 726 -8.22 -21.09 13.82
N ALA A 727 -8.35 -21.17 12.49
CA ALA A 727 -8.04 -20.08 11.57
C ALA A 727 -8.67 -18.75 12.05
N PRO A 728 -7.85 -17.78 12.50
CA PRO A 728 -8.35 -16.49 12.95
C PRO A 728 -9.06 -15.78 11.78
N LEU A 729 -10.12 -15.03 12.06
CA LEU A 729 -10.84 -14.20 11.06
C LEU A 729 -11.72 -14.99 10.08
N ALA A 730 -12.13 -16.22 10.42
CA ALA A 730 -13.18 -16.96 9.72
C ALA A 730 -14.58 -16.40 10.04
N ILE A 731 -14.84 -15.17 9.60
CA ILE A 731 -16.04 -14.40 9.96
C ILE A 731 -17.30 -14.99 9.34
N ASP A 732 -18.34 -15.22 10.15
CA ASP A 732 -19.68 -15.63 9.72
C ASP A 732 -20.76 -14.64 10.16
N LEU A 733 -21.23 -13.85 9.20
CA LEU A 733 -22.32 -12.87 9.38
C LEU A 733 -23.67 -13.39 8.88
N SER A 734 -23.94 -14.69 8.99
CA SER A 734 -25.25 -15.25 8.69
C SER A 734 -26.36 -14.58 9.51
N SER A 735 -27.53 -14.41 8.89
CA SER A 735 -28.62 -13.59 9.45
C SER A 735 -29.08 -14.03 10.84
N ASP A 736 -29.10 -15.34 11.12
CA ASP A 736 -29.49 -15.85 12.44
C ASP A 736 -28.44 -15.53 13.50
N ARG A 737 -27.15 -15.68 13.19
CA ARG A 737 -26.05 -15.34 14.09
C ARG A 737 -26.00 -13.84 14.41
N VAL A 738 -26.14 -12.99 13.39
CA VAL A 738 -26.15 -11.53 13.54
C VAL A 738 -27.35 -11.09 14.36
N ARG A 739 -28.55 -11.62 14.10
CA ARG A 739 -29.75 -11.31 14.88
C ARG A 739 -29.55 -11.69 16.34
N ASP A 740 -28.95 -12.85 16.59
CA ASP A 740 -28.73 -13.35 17.93
C ASP A 740 -27.71 -12.50 18.72
N ALA A 741 -26.56 -12.21 18.10
CA ALA A 741 -25.54 -11.33 18.66
C ALA A 741 -26.07 -9.92 18.92
N ARG A 742 -26.77 -9.33 17.94
CA ARG A 742 -27.36 -7.98 18.06
C ARG A 742 -28.35 -7.92 19.22
N SER A 743 -29.20 -8.93 19.41
CA SER A 743 -30.16 -8.96 20.53
C SER A 743 -29.48 -8.92 21.90
N LEU A 744 -28.35 -9.64 22.05
CA LEU A 744 -27.57 -9.65 23.28
C LEU A 744 -26.87 -8.31 23.51
N LEU A 745 -26.26 -7.75 22.46
CA LEU A 745 -25.54 -6.48 22.55
C LEU A 745 -26.48 -5.29 22.80
N GLU A 746 -27.69 -5.29 22.22
CA GLU A 746 -28.74 -4.30 22.53
C GLU A 746 -29.20 -4.40 23.99
N ALA A 747 -29.38 -5.62 24.52
CA ALA A 747 -29.73 -5.81 25.93
C ALA A 747 -28.63 -5.31 26.87
N VAL A 748 -27.36 -5.57 26.54
CA VAL A 748 -26.20 -5.04 27.29
C VAL A 748 -26.16 -3.52 27.23
N ARG A 749 -26.41 -2.93 26.06
CA ARG A 749 -26.50 -1.47 25.89
C ARG A 749 -27.60 -0.84 26.76
N ASN A 750 -28.69 -1.57 26.99
CA ASN A 750 -29.78 -1.19 27.89
C ASN A 750 -29.50 -1.49 29.38
N GLY A 751 -28.26 -1.85 29.74
CA GLY A 751 -27.82 -2.05 31.13
C GLY A 751 -27.92 -3.50 31.63
N ALA A 752 -28.23 -4.48 30.77
CA ALA A 752 -28.23 -5.88 31.18
C ALA A 752 -26.81 -6.46 31.28
N ASN A 753 -26.61 -7.43 32.16
CA ASN A 753 -25.33 -8.10 32.33
C ASN A 753 -25.18 -9.26 31.32
N LEU A 754 -24.17 -9.19 30.43
CA LEU A 754 -23.91 -10.22 29.41
C LEU A 754 -23.74 -11.63 30.00
N ALA A 755 -23.07 -11.75 31.16
CA ALA A 755 -22.88 -13.03 31.84
C ALA A 755 -24.21 -13.63 32.30
N ALA A 756 -25.18 -12.79 32.70
CA ALA A 756 -26.52 -13.24 33.06
C ALA A 756 -27.32 -13.67 31.83
N LEU A 757 -27.30 -12.88 30.75
CA LEU A 757 -28.03 -13.18 29.51
C LEU A 757 -27.57 -14.49 28.86
N LEU A 758 -26.26 -14.74 28.81
CA LEU A 758 -25.71 -16.01 28.34
C LEU A 758 -26.09 -17.16 29.29
N GLY A 759 -26.11 -16.92 30.60
CA GLY A 759 -26.57 -17.88 31.60
C GLY A 759 -28.03 -18.30 31.41
N GLU A 760 -28.92 -17.34 31.20
CA GLU A 760 -30.34 -17.59 30.92
C GLU A 760 -30.55 -18.43 29.65
N ARG A 761 -29.73 -18.20 28.61
CA ARG A 761 -29.76 -19.02 27.39
C ARG A 761 -29.31 -20.45 27.62
N ILE A 762 -28.25 -20.65 28.40
CA ILE A 762 -27.80 -21.99 28.81
C ILE A 762 -28.93 -22.73 29.53
N GLU A 763 -29.58 -22.08 30.50
CA GLU A 763 -30.69 -22.69 31.24
C GLU A 763 -31.85 -23.06 30.30
N ARG A 764 -32.22 -22.16 29.38
CA ARG A 764 -33.26 -22.43 28.38
C ARG A 764 -32.89 -23.61 27.47
N TRP A 765 -31.69 -23.64 26.92
CA TRP A 765 -31.26 -24.73 26.03
C TRP A 765 -31.19 -26.07 26.76
N MET A 766 -30.77 -26.08 28.03
CA MET A 766 -30.79 -27.30 28.83
C MET A 766 -32.20 -27.82 29.04
N VAL A 767 -33.18 -26.95 29.29
CA VAL A 767 -34.59 -27.36 29.41
C VAL A 767 -35.15 -27.88 28.08
N GLU A 768 -34.91 -27.16 26.98
CA GLU A 768 -35.34 -27.56 25.62
C GLU A 768 -34.78 -28.93 25.21
N LEU A 769 -33.56 -29.25 25.61
CA LEU A 769 -32.88 -30.52 25.31
C LEU A 769 -33.21 -31.63 26.31
N GLY A 770 -34.11 -31.40 27.27
CA GLY A 770 -34.49 -32.40 28.29
C GLY A 770 -33.42 -32.65 29.37
N LEU A 771 -32.45 -31.75 29.51
CA LEU A 771 -31.30 -31.82 30.43
C LEU A 771 -31.54 -31.07 31.76
N GLY A 772 -32.79 -30.73 32.07
CA GLY A 772 -33.16 -29.93 33.24
C GLY A 772 -32.74 -30.52 34.59
N THR A 773 -32.51 -31.83 34.67
CA THR A 773 -32.02 -32.51 35.88
C THR A 773 -30.56 -32.15 36.25
N GLN A 774 -29.75 -31.72 35.27
CA GLN A 774 -28.34 -31.34 35.46
C GLN A 774 -28.17 -29.85 35.79
N LEU A 775 -29.25 -29.06 35.73
CA LEU A 775 -29.24 -27.61 35.92
C LEU A 775 -28.72 -27.15 37.30
N PRO A 776 -29.00 -27.84 38.43
CA PRO A 776 -28.47 -27.46 39.75
C PRO A 776 -26.93 -27.54 39.83
N ASP A 777 -26.33 -28.53 39.17
CA ASP A 777 -24.88 -28.74 39.17
C ASP A 777 -24.19 -27.63 38.37
N VAL A 778 -24.72 -27.30 37.19
CA VAL A 778 -24.19 -26.20 36.35
C VAL A 778 -24.34 -24.84 37.03
N ARG A 779 -25.46 -24.57 37.73
CA ARG A 779 -25.66 -23.36 38.54
C ARG A 779 -24.67 -23.25 39.70
N THR A 780 -24.25 -24.37 40.26
CA THR A 780 -23.26 -24.40 41.35
C THR A 780 -21.85 -24.21 40.81
N GLN A 781 -21.53 -24.85 39.69
CA GLN A 781 -20.23 -24.76 39.03
C GLN A 781 -19.94 -23.36 38.49
N PHE A 782 -20.93 -22.71 37.88
CA PHE A 782 -20.80 -21.40 37.25
C PHE A 782 -21.71 -20.37 37.92
N ALA A 783 -21.61 -20.19 39.24
CA ALA A 783 -22.48 -19.25 39.94
C ALA A 783 -22.23 -17.78 39.52
N LEU A 784 -23.30 -17.05 39.22
CA LEU A 784 -23.32 -15.59 39.10
C LEU A 784 -23.93 -14.98 40.37
N VAL A 785 -23.19 -14.07 41.01
CA VAL A 785 -23.68 -13.33 42.20
C VAL A 785 -24.23 -11.99 41.71
N ASP A 786 -25.56 -11.87 41.65
CA ASP A 786 -26.26 -10.67 41.16
C ASP A 786 -27.01 -9.90 42.28
N GLY A 787 -26.74 -10.21 43.55
CA GLY A 787 -27.39 -9.59 44.70
C GLY A 787 -28.86 -9.99 44.92
N SER A 788 -29.47 -10.78 44.02
CA SER A 788 -30.88 -11.20 44.10
C SER A 788 -31.13 -12.41 45.00
N GLY A 789 -30.08 -13.03 45.55
CA GLY A 789 -30.15 -14.26 46.34
C GLY A 789 -30.44 -15.53 45.52
N ARG A 790 -30.68 -15.43 44.20
CA ARG A 790 -30.89 -16.57 43.31
C ARG A 790 -29.57 -17.03 42.68
N LYS A 791 -29.30 -18.34 42.71
CA LYS A 791 -28.16 -18.93 41.98
C LYS A 791 -28.45 -18.95 40.49
N ARG A 792 -27.88 -18.02 39.73
CA ARG A 792 -27.91 -17.99 38.26
C ARG A 792 -26.60 -18.52 37.68
N ILE A 793 -26.64 -18.96 36.42
CA ILE A 793 -25.43 -19.34 35.67
C ILE A 793 -24.71 -18.05 35.19
N ASN A 794 -23.39 -18.00 35.38
CA ASN A 794 -22.48 -17.06 34.75
C ASN A 794 -22.07 -17.62 33.39
N GLY A 795 -22.81 -17.24 32.35
CA GLY A 795 -22.61 -17.77 31.01
C GLY A 795 -21.25 -17.42 30.38
N LEU A 796 -20.61 -16.32 30.81
CA LEU A 796 -19.28 -15.94 30.31
C LEU A 796 -18.19 -16.87 30.89
N LYS A 797 -18.26 -17.17 32.19
CA LYS A 797 -17.37 -18.16 32.82
C LYS A 797 -17.59 -19.57 32.24
N ALA A 798 -18.84 -19.94 31.97
CA ALA A 798 -19.15 -21.21 31.31
C ALA A 798 -18.54 -21.26 29.90
N ALA A 799 -18.66 -20.20 29.10
CA ALA A 799 -18.08 -20.12 27.76
C ALA A 799 -16.55 -20.24 27.79
N GLN A 800 -15.86 -19.52 28.70
CA GLN A 800 -14.41 -19.59 28.85
C GLN A 800 -13.94 -21.01 29.23
N ALA A 801 -14.60 -21.63 30.20
CA ALA A 801 -14.25 -22.98 30.65
C ALA A 801 -14.51 -24.04 29.57
N TRP A 802 -15.67 -23.98 28.92
CA TRP A 802 -16.07 -24.97 27.91
C TRP A 802 -15.33 -24.82 26.58
N ASN A 803 -14.78 -23.64 26.28
CA ASN A 803 -13.91 -23.46 25.11
C ASN A 803 -12.56 -24.17 25.29
N GLN A 804 -12.03 -24.23 26.52
CA GLN A 804 -10.78 -24.95 26.82
C GLN A 804 -11.00 -26.46 26.98
N SER A 805 -12.13 -26.85 27.56
CA SER A 805 -12.48 -28.25 27.81
C SER A 805 -13.98 -28.46 27.70
N PRO A 806 -14.48 -28.83 26.50
CA PRO A 806 -15.90 -29.03 26.27
C PRO A 806 -16.47 -30.14 27.17
N PRO A 807 -17.61 -29.93 27.83
CA PRO A 807 -18.25 -30.94 28.67
C PRO A 807 -18.80 -32.07 27.80
N SER A 808 -18.34 -33.31 28.05
CA SER A 808 -18.78 -34.50 27.31
C SER A 808 -20.27 -34.83 27.50
N ASN A 809 -20.86 -34.40 28.61
CA ASN A 809 -22.27 -34.59 28.96
C ASN A 809 -23.21 -33.50 28.42
N LEU A 810 -22.67 -32.37 27.94
CA LEU A 810 -23.45 -31.22 27.43
C LEU A 810 -22.95 -30.71 26.06
N PRO A 811 -22.62 -31.56 25.08
CA PRO A 811 -21.93 -31.15 23.86
C PRO A 811 -22.77 -30.17 23.00
N ALA A 812 -24.08 -30.38 22.92
CA ALA A 812 -24.98 -29.50 22.17
C ALA A 812 -25.12 -28.10 22.79
N VAL A 813 -25.15 -28.00 24.12
CA VAL A 813 -25.24 -26.72 24.84
C VAL A 813 -23.92 -25.96 24.73
N ALA A 814 -22.79 -26.66 24.87
CA ALA A 814 -21.47 -26.07 24.71
C ALA A 814 -21.24 -25.55 23.28
N SER A 815 -21.63 -26.32 22.26
CA SER A 815 -21.55 -25.89 20.86
C SER A 815 -22.42 -24.67 20.56
N ARG A 816 -23.67 -24.62 21.07
CA ARG A 816 -24.53 -23.43 20.93
C ARG A 816 -23.94 -22.21 21.64
N LEU A 817 -23.39 -22.37 22.84
CA LEU A 817 -22.76 -21.28 23.58
C LEU A 817 -21.55 -20.73 22.82
N ALA A 818 -20.68 -21.62 22.32
CA ALA A 818 -19.52 -21.25 21.51
C ALA A 818 -19.92 -20.47 20.25
N SER A 819 -20.95 -20.95 19.52
CA SER A 819 -21.47 -20.28 18.33
C SER A 819 -22.01 -18.88 18.63
N VAL A 820 -22.70 -18.67 19.75
CA VAL A 820 -23.21 -17.35 20.15
C VAL A 820 -22.08 -16.39 20.55
N THR A 821 -21.08 -16.88 21.29
CA THR A 821 -19.92 -16.04 21.65
C THR A 821 -19.07 -15.67 20.43
N ASP A 822 -18.92 -16.61 19.51
CA ASP A 822 -18.22 -16.40 18.23
C ASP A 822 -18.98 -15.39 17.35
N ALA A 823 -20.32 -15.48 17.29
CA ALA A 823 -21.15 -14.51 16.56
C ALA A 823 -21.01 -13.06 17.06
N ILE A 824 -20.87 -12.87 18.39
CA ILE A 824 -20.60 -11.55 18.97
C ILE A 824 -19.21 -11.05 18.55
N GLY A 825 -18.20 -11.93 18.61
CA GLY A 825 -16.84 -11.62 18.18
C GLY A 825 -16.79 -11.22 16.69
N ASP A 826 -17.41 -12.02 15.83
CA ASP A 826 -17.50 -11.79 14.39
C ASP A 826 -18.14 -10.46 14.05
N LEU A 827 -19.28 -10.12 14.67
CA LEU A 827 -19.97 -8.87 14.41
C LEU A 827 -19.15 -7.65 14.85
N LEU A 828 -18.55 -7.69 16.04
CA LEU A 828 -17.73 -6.60 16.56
C LEU A 828 -16.44 -6.41 15.74
N LEU A 829 -15.79 -7.50 15.36
CA LEU A 829 -14.59 -7.46 14.54
C LEU A 829 -14.88 -6.98 13.13
N ALA A 830 -15.96 -7.45 12.51
CA ALA A 830 -16.40 -6.98 11.20
C ALA A 830 -16.72 -5.48 11.22
N GLU A 831 -17.39 -4.99 12.28
CA GLU A 831 -17.70 -3.56 12.45
C GLU A 831 -16.42 -2.73 12.63
N ALA A 832 -15.48 -3.19 13.45
CA ALA A 832 -14.19 -2.54 13.65
C ALA A 832 -13.43 -2.40 12.32
N VAL A 833 -13.36 -3.48 11.54
CA VAL A 833 -12.69 -3.49 10.23
C VAL A 833 -13.44 -2.61 9.23
N HIS A 834 -14.78 -2.64 9.23
CA HIS A 834 -15.60 -1.80 8.37
C HIS A 834 -15.31 -0.30 8.62
N GLN A 835 -15.43 0.16 9.86
CA GLN A 835 -15.18 1.56 10.25
C GLN A 835 -13.72 1.98 10.01
N GLN A 836 -12.76 1.08 10.24
CA GLN A 836 -11.35 1.37 9.95
C GLN A 836 -11.11 1.49 8.44
N SER A 837 -11.73 0.65 7.63
CA SER A 837 -11.56 0.64 6.18
C SER A 837 -12.22 1.84 5.49
N THR A 838 -13.33 2.34 6.05
CA THR A 838 -14.05 3.53 5.57
C THR A 838 -13.42 4.84 6.04
N GLY A 839 -12.33 4.79 6.82
CA GLY A 839 -11.62 5.98 7.29
C GLY A 839 -12.16 6.60 8.59
N ASN A 840 -12.94 5.84 9.38
CA ASN A 840 -13.54 6.28 10.63
C ASN A 840 -12.92 5.58 11.87
N PRO A 841 -11.62 5.75 12.17
CA PRO A 841 -10.94 5.03 13.27
C PRO A 841 -11.55 5.30 14.65
N GLY A 842 -12.10 6.51 14.87
CA GLY A 842 -12.81 6.85 16.10
C GLY A 842 -14.09 6.02 16.33
N ARG A 843 -14.74 5.56 15.25
CA ARG A 843 -15.91 4.66 15.33
C ARG A 843 -15.52 3.18 15.40
N ALA A 844 -14.32 2.82 14.95
CA ALA A 844 -13.78 1.47 15.14
C ALA A 844 -13.40 1.19 16.60
N GLN A 845 -12.97 2.23 17.35
CA GLN A 845 -12.49 2.06 18.73
C GLN A 845 -13.50 1.41 19.69
N PRO A 846 -14.79 1.80 19.75
CA PRO A 846 -15.77 1.12 20.59
C PRO A 846 -15.89 -0.37 20.25
N ALA A 847 -15.94 -0.75 18.97
CA ALA A 847 -16.01 -2.15 18.58
C ALA A 847 -14.78 -2.96 19.04
N LEU A 848 -13.58 -2.37 18.91
CA LEU A 848 -12.32 -2.97 19.38
C LEU A 848 -12.24 -3.03 20.91
N ALA A 849 -12.67 -1.98 21.60
CA ALA A 849 -12.69 -1.92 23.05
C ALA A 849 -13.73 -2.89 23.64
N ALA A 850 -14.85 -3.13 22.95
CA ALA A 850 -15.82 -4.15 23.31
C ALA A 850 -15.24 -5.56 23.19
N LEU A 851 -14.40 -5.84 22.19
CA LEU A 851 -13.70 -7.13 22.06
C LEU A 851 -12.74 -7.38 23.21
N ASP A 852 -12.07 -6.33 23.71
CA ASP A 852 -11.04 -6.44 24.77
C ASP A 852 -11.64 -6.36 26.18
N THR A 853 -12.52 -5.40 26.43
CA THR A 853 -13.01 -5.04 27.77
C THR A 853 -14.51 -5.24 27.99
N GLY A 854 -15.30 -5.36 26.92
CA GLY A 854 -16.76 -5.55 26.98
C GLY A 854 -17.58 -4.35 27.49
N LEU A 855 -16.97 -3.17 27.67
CA LEU A 855 -17.60 -2.03 28.37
C LEU A 855 -18.18 -0.95 27.45
N THR A 856 -17.63 -0.76 26.24
CA THR A 856 -18.04 0.29 25.31
C THR A 856 -18.52 -0.30 23.99
N LEU A 857 -19.83 -0.33 23.75
CA LEU A 857 -20.41 -0.88 22.52
C LEU A 857 -20.61 0.19 21.44
N PRO A 858 -20.41 -0.12 20.14
CA PRO A 858 -20.81 0.76 19.05
C PRO A 858 -22.29 1.14 19.18
N PRO A 859 -22.72 2.34 18.76
CA PRO A 859 -24.12 2.73 18.78
C PRO A 859 -24.96 1.97 17.74
N GLU A 860 -24.40 1.71 16.57
CA GLU A 860 -25.01 0.96 15.47
C GLU A 860 -23.94 0.07 14.80
N PHE A 861 -24.39 -0.88 13.97
CA PHE A 861 -23.53 -1.78 13.21
C PHE A 861 -23.75 -1.52 11.71
N ASP A 862 -22.90 -0.69 11.11
CA ASP A 862 -22.99 -0.31 9.70
C ASP A 862 -22.57 -1.49 8.77
N VAL A 863 -21.72 -2.39 9.25
CA VAL A 863 -21.23 -3.54 8.45
C VAL A 863 -22.33 -4.51 8.03
N VAL A 864 -23.44 -4.57 8.78
CA VAL A 864 -24.61 -5.40 8.48
C VAL A 864 -25.79 -4.60 7.91
N ARG A 865 -25.59 -3.29 7.67
CA ARG A 865 -26.61 -2.42 7.10
C ARG A 865 -26.64 -2.61 5.58
N THR A 866 -27.81 -2.96 5.06
CA THR A 866 -28.05 -2.93 3.62
C THR A 866 -28.37 -1.51 3.18
N GLU A 867 -27.53 -0.92 2.34
CA GLU A 867 -27.85 0.33 1.67
C GLU A 867 -28.90 0.07 0.59
N SER A 868 -30.12 0.58 0.80
CA SER A 868 -31.10 0.71 -0.26
C SER A 868 -31.24 2.18 -0.58
N ASN A 869 -30.97 2.58 -1.82
CA ASN A 869 -31.56 3.81 -2.35
C ASN A 869 -33.05 3.67 -2.18
N SER A 870 -33.65 4.36 -1.22
CA SER A 870 -35.07 4.20 -0.94
C SER A 870 -35.69 5.56 -0.74
N THR A 871 -36.79 5.80 -1.41
CA THR A 871 -37.57 7.02 -1.20
C THR A 871 -38.61 6.71 -0.13
N SER A 872 -38.51 7.40 1.00
CA SER A 872 -39.58 7.39 1.99
C SER A 872 -40.70 8.28 1.49
N SER A 873 -41.89 7.71 1.36
CA SER A 873 -43.12 8.43 1.02
C SER A 873 -44.11 8.32 2.16
N THR A 874 -44.63 9.45 2.62
CA THR A 874 -45.70 9.52 3.62
C THR A 874 -47.04 9.43 2.91
N TRP A 875 -47.89 8.50 3.31
CA TRP A 875 -49.26 8.33 2.81
C TRP A 875 -50.25 8.84 3.85
N ARG A 876 -51.28 9.54 3.40
CA ARG A 876 -52.36 10.05 4.26
C ARG A 876 -53.71 9.76 3.63
N LEU A 877 -54.58 9.09 4.38
CA LEU A 877 -55.97 8.86 4.00
C LEU A 877 -56.85 9.93 4.64
N VAL A 878 -57.52 10.72 3.82
CA VAL A 878 -58.20 11.94 4.22
C VAL A 878 -59.65 11.92 3.74
N LEU A 879 -60.57 12.39 4.59
CA LEU A 879 -61.96 12.63 4.26
C LEU A 879 -62.22 14.16 4.28
N PRO A 880 -62.17 14.85 3.13
CA PRO A 880 -62.47 16.28 3.05
C PRO A 880 -63.97 16.53 3.17
N LEU A 881 -64.36 17.50 3.99
CA LEU A 881 -65.76 17.85 4.26
C LEU A 881 -65.91 19.37 4.32
N ALA A 882 -67.04 19.91 3.84
CA ALA A 882 -67.42 21.26 4.27
C ALA A 882 -67.67 21.25 5.79
N GLN A 883 -67.57 22.41 6.46
CA GLN A 883 -67.56 22.54 7.93
C GLN A 883 -68.77 21.84 8.63
N ASP A 884 -69.88 21.62 7.90
CA ASP A 884 -71.11 20.95 8.38
C ASP A 884 -71.48 19.62 7.65
N ALA A 885 -70.59 19.07 6.79
CA ALA A 885 -70.95 18.02 5.83
C ALA A 885 -70.77 16.57 6.30
N ARG A 886 -70.16 16.30 7.47
CA ARG A 886 -69.92 14.92 7.95
C ARG A 886 -71.21 14.10 8.04
N ASN A 887 -72.22 14.69 8.69
CA ASN A 887 -73.49 14.03 8.92
C ASN A 887 -74.27 13.82 7.60
N ALA A 888 -74.14 14.76 6.66
CA ALA A 888 -74.73 14.65 5.32
C ALA A 888 -74.06 13.55 4.49
N TRP A 889 -72.73 13.41 4.55
CA TRP A 889 -71.99 12.33 3.88
C TRP A 889 -72.38 10.96 4.43
N ILE A 890 -72.41 10.81 5.76
CA ILE A 890 -72.87 9.57 6.41
C ILE A 890 -74.31 9.24 6.02
N ALA A 891 -75.22 10.23 6.04
CA ALA A 891 -76.61 10.05 5.66
C ALA A 891 -76.78 9.68 4.17
N GLY A 892 -75.95 10.22 3.27
CA GLY A 892 -75.95 9.88 1.85
C GLY A 892 -75.53 8.44 1.55
N ILE A 893 -74.67 7.86 2.40
CA ILE A 893 -74.21 6.47 2.31
C ILE A 893 -75.21 5.50 2.97
N ILE A 894 -75.66 5.80 4.18
CA ILE A 894 -76.57 4.93 4.96
C ILE A 894 -78.00 4.95 4.37
N GLY A 895 -78.43 6.07 3.79
CA GLY A 895 -79.76 6.23 3.21
C GLY A 895 -80.78 6.84 4.19
N ASN A 896 -81.99 7.11 3.68
CA ASN A 896 -83.05 7.75 4.46
C ASN A 896 -83.59 6.81 5.55
N PRO A 897 -83.51 7.15 6.85
CA PRO A 897 -84.02 6.32 7.96
C PRO A 897 -85.50 5.94 7.84
N ALA A 898 -86.30 6.70 7.10
CA ALA A 898 -87.71 6.37 6.85
C ALA A 898 -87.89 5.12 5.97
N ASN A 899 -86.87 4.75 5.18
CA ASN A 899 -86.90 3.59 4.28
C ASN A 899 -86.18 2.36 4.86
N LEU A 900 -85.62 2.49 6.06
CA LEU A 900 -84.83 1.44 6.72
C LEU A 900 -85.68 0.83 7.83
N ALA A 901 -86.21 -0.36 7.57
CA ALA A 901 -87.22 -0.99 8.44
C ALA A 901 -86.80 -2.36 8.98
N ALA A 902 -87.37 -2.71 10.12
CA ALA A 902 -87.34 -4.03 10.72
C ALA A 902 -88.77 -4.53 10.96
N THR A 903 -88.99 -5.83 10.81
CA THR A 903 -90.25 -6.47 11.13
C THR A 903 -90.12 -7.16 12.47
N VAL A 904 -90.97 -6.79 13.43
CA VAL A 904 -91.03 -7.38 14.76
C VAL A 904 -92.18 -8.38 14.80
N THR A 905 -91.89 -9.60 15.23
CA THR A 905 -92.87 -10.70 15.35
C THR A 905 -92.95 -11.15 16.80
N GLY A 906 -94.11 -10.93 17.42
CA GLY A 906 -94.43 -11.41 18.77
C GLY A 906 -95.34 -12.64 18.71
N THR A 907 -95.24 -13.52 19.70
CA THR A 907 -96.14 -14.68 19.83
C THR A 907 -97.60 -14.22 19.94
N GLY A 908 -98.41 -14.54 18.93
CA GLY A 908 -99.85 -14.23 18.89
C GLY A 908 -100.23 -12.83 18.36
N LYS A 909 -99.29 -12.04 17.83
CA LYS A 909 -99.55 -10.71 17.23
C LYS A 909 -99.19 -10.69 15.73
N PRO A 910 -99.91 -9.93 14.89
CA PRO A 910 -99.49 -9.73 13.49
C PRO A 910 -98.12 -9.04 13.43
N PRO A 911 -97.28 -9.34 12.42
CA PRO A 911 -95.98 -8.69 12.26
C PRO A 911 -96.11 -7.18 12.14
N VAL A 912 -95.34 -6.43 12.92
CA VAL A 912 -95.31 -4.96 12.85
C VAL A 912 -94.00 -4.52 12.21
N THR A 913 -94.10 -3.77 11.12
CA THR A 913 -92.93 -3.15 10.48
C THR A 913 -92.70 -1.77 11.08
N VAL A 914 -91.52 -1.57 11.67
CA VAL A 914 -91.12 -0.30 12.27
C VAL A 914 -89.87 0.21 11.56
N THR A 915 -89.82 1.50 11.25
CA THR A 915 -88.67 2.15 10.58
C THR A 915 -87.70 2.77 11.59
N LEU A 916 -86.44 2.98 11.20
CA LEU A 916 -85.45 3.66 12.04
C LEU A 916 -85.91 5.05 12.48
N ALA A 917 -86.62 5.77 11.59
CA ALA A 917 -87.19 7.08 11.90
C ALA A 917 -88.25 7.02 13.01
N GLN A 918 -89.09 5.97 13.03
CA GLN A 918 -90.13 5.79 14.05
C GLN A 918 -89.56 5.47 15.45
N ILE A 919 -88.36 4.90 15.53
CA ILE A 919 -87.65 4.65 16.81
C ILE A 919 -86.64 5.75 17.18
N GLY A 920 -86.68 6.88 16.46
CA GLY A 920 -85.86 8.05 16.73
C GLY A 920 -84.36 7.87 16.45
N VAL A 921 -83.98 6.94 15.56
CA VAL A 921 -82.57 6.71 15.19
C VAL A 921 -82.29 7.37 13.84
N SER A 922 -81.42 8.38 13.83
CA SER A 922 -80.95 9.03 12.61
C SER A 922 -79.93 8.15 11.88
N ALA A 923 -79.62 8.49 10.62
CA ALA A 923 -78.60 7.78 9.85
C ALA A 923 -77.22 7.82 10.55
N THR A 924 -76.86 8.97 11.15
CA THR A 924 -75.62 9.10 11.94
C THR A 924 -75.70 8.41 13.29
N GLY A 925 -76.86 8.43 13.95
CA GLY A 925 -77.09 7.71 15.21
C GLY A 925 -76.96 6.20 15.06
N LEU A 926 -77.13 5.66 13.85
CA LEU A 926 -76.91 4.23 13.57
C LEU A 926 -75.46 3.79 13.85
N LEU A 927 -74.47 4.69 13.74
CA LEU A 927 -73.06 4.39 14.02
C LEU A 927 -72.84 3.99 15.49
N ASP A 928 -73.58 4.61 16.42
CA ASP A 928 -73.43 4.34 17.84
C ASP A 928 -73.83 2.90 18.21
N PHE A 929 -74.76 2.30 17.46
CA PHE A 929 -75.23 0.94 17.68
C PHE A 929 -74.29 -0.15 17.13
N VAL A 930 -73.39 0.21 16.21
CA VAL A 930 -72.48 -0.73 15.55
C VAL A 930 -71.03 -0.64 16.05
N LYS A 931 -70.76 0.25 17.03
CA LYS A 931 -69.42 0.43 17.64
C LYS A 931 -68.83 -0.86 18.25
N ALA A 932 -69.67 -1.81 18.68
CA ALA A 932 -69.26 -3.07 19.29
C ALA A 932 -69.44 -4.31 18.38
N GLY A 933 -69.95 -4.16 17.16
CA GLY A 933 -70.24 -5.27 16.23
C GLY A 933 -71.52 -5.06 15.40
N VAL A 934 -71.68 -5.84 14.32
CA VAL A 934 -72.79 -5.70 13.35
C VAL A 934 -74.14 -6.16 13.92
N GLU A 935 -74.14 -7.00 14.96
CA GLU A 935 -75.36 -7.58 15.53
C GLU A 935 -76.27 -6.56 16.22
N ALA A 936 -75.75 -5.37 16.56
CA ALA A 936 -76.51 -4.21 17.03
C ALA A 936 -77.64 -4.57 18.02
N SER A 937 -77.34 -5.38 19.03
CA SER A 937 -78.35 -5.96 19.94
C SER A 937 -79.20 -4.89 20.63
N ALA A 938 -78.59 -3.73 20.93
CA ALA A 938 -79.28 -2.56 21.46
C ALA A 938 -80.28 -1.93 20.45
N LEU A 939 -80.01 -2.00 19.15
CA LEU A 939 -80.93 -1.58 18.10
C LEU A 939 -82.10 -2.57 17.95
N SER A 940 -81.82 -3.87 18.03
CA SER A 940 -82.86 -4.91 18.09
C SER A 940 -83.81 -4.69 19.28
N ASN A 941 -83.27 -4.37 20.47
CA ASN A 941 -84.08 -4.05 21.65
C ASN A 941 -84.99 -2.84 21.42
N LYS A 942 -84.48 -1.75 20.84
CA LYS A 942 -85.30 -0.59 20.48
C LYS A 942 -86.45 -0.93 19.52
N PHE A 943 -86.20 -1.74 18.49
CA PHE A 943 -87.25 -2.19 17.57
C PHE A 943 -88.28 -3.05 18.29
N SER A 944 -87.83 -4.00 19.11
CA SER A 944 -88.71 -4.86 19.92
C SER A 944 -89.58 -4.07 20.89
N GLU A 945 -88.99 -3.13 21.64
CA GLU A 945 -89.69 -2.26 22.60
C GLU A 945 -90.73 -1.37 21.92
N SER A 946 -90.39 -0.76 20.77
CA SER A 946 -91.30 0.11 20.01
C SER A 946 -92.54 -0.61 19.47
N ALA A 947 -92.47 -1.94 19.32
CA ALA A 947 -93.57 -2.80 18.89
C ALA A 947 -94.23 -3.59 20.04
N GLY A 948 -93.82 -3.36 21.29
CA GLY A 948 -94.38 -4.02 22.47
C GLY A 948 -93.92 -5.48 22.69
N GLY A 949 -92.67 -5.79 22.29
CA GLY A 949 -91.97 -7.06 22.51
C GLY A 949 -92.11 -8.09 21.37
N GLY A 950 -90.98 -8.65 20.91
CA GLY A 950 -90.94 -9.72 19.90
C GLY A 950 -89.53 -9.99 19.32
N SER A 951 -89.44 -10.95 18.40
CA SER A 951 -88.21 -11.22 17.63
C SER A 951 -88.12 -10.28 16.42
N VAL A 952 -86.92 -9.76 16.14
CA VAL A 952 -86.69 -8.72 15.13
C VAL A 952 -85.99 -9.29 13.91
N SER A 953 -86.54 -9.04 12.72
CA SER A 953 -85.92 -9.34 11.43
C SER A 953 -85.68 -8.05 10.64
N TYR A 954 -84.43 -7.80 10.25
CA TYR A 954 -84.06 -6.60 9.49
C TYR A 954 -84.34 -6.76 7.99
N SER A 955 -84.93 -5.74 7.36
CA SER A 955 -85.06 -5.69 5.91
C SER A 955 -83.70 -5.70 5.20
N PRO A 956 -83.60 -6.16 3.95
CA PRO A 956 -82.34 -6.14 3.20
C PRO A 956 -81.71 -4.74 3.13
N ALA A 957 -82.52 -3.68 3.01
CA ALA A 957 -82.04 -2.29 3.03
C ALA A 957 -81.42 -1.92 4.38
N LEU A 958 -82.06 -2.29 5.50
CA LEU A 958 -81.51 -2.05 6.85
C LEU A 958 -80.26 -2.89 7.13
N GLN A 959 -80.18 -4.13 6.64
CA GLN A 959 -78.97 -4.96 6.76
C GLN A 959 -77.78 -4.35 6.01
N THR A 960 -77.99 -3.85 4.79
CA THR A 960 -76.97 -3.13 4.01
C THR A 960 -76.55 -1.85 4.72
N ALA A 961 -77.50 -1.09 5.27
CA ALA A 961 -77.24 0.12 6.05
C ALA A 961 -76.42 -0.16 7.33
N LEU A 962 -76.70 -1.27 8.04
CA LEU A 962 -75.94 -1.70 9.22
C LEU A 962 -74.49 -2.09 8.88
N ARG A 963 -74.29 -2.81 7.76
CA ARG A 963 -72.95 -3.12 7.26
C ARG A 963 -72.18 -1.86 6.85
N ALA A 964 -72.83 -0.93 6.16
CA ALA A 964 -72.24 0.35 5.77
C ALA A 964 -71.90 1.21 7.02
N ALA A 965 -72.81 1.28 7.99
CA ALA A 965 -72.59 1.99 9.25
C ALA A 965 -71.42 1.38 10.05
N SER A 966 -71.29 0.05 10.07
CA SER A 966 -70.18 -0.63 10.74
C SER A 966 -68.84 -0.36 10.04
N ALA A 967 -68.81 -0.39 8.70
CA ALA A 967 -67.63 -0.02 7.92
C ALA A 967 -67.25 1.46 8.12
N ILE A 968 -68.21 2.39 8.10
CA ILE A 968 -67.96 3.81 8.40
C ILE A 968 -67.48 3.99 9.84
N SER A 969 -68.06 3.28 10.81
CA SER A 969 -67.63 3.38 12.21
C SER A 969 -66.18 2.92 12.38
N ARG A 970 -65.78 1.81 11.75
CA ARG A 970 -64.40 1.33 11.74
C ARG A 970 -63.46 2.32 11.04
N LEU A 971 -63.88 2.87 9.92
CA LEU A 971 -63.12 3.89 9.17
C LEU A 971 -62.89 5.15 10.01
N LEU A 972 -63.87 5.60 10.79
CA LEU A 972 -63.76 6.82 11.59
C LEU A 972 -63.13 6.59 12.97
N THR A 973 -62.81 5.34 13.32
CA THR A 973 -62.20 5.00 14.61
C THR A 973 -60.73 5.46 14.60
N GLY A 974 -60.41 6.44 15.45
CA GLY A 974 -59.07 7.05 15.49
C GLY A 974 -58.87 8.26 14.58
N ALA A 975 -59.89 8.66 13.82
CA ALA A 975 -59.81 9.82 12.94
C ALA A 975 -59.69 11.15 13.72
N ARG A 976 -58.87 12.08 13.23
CA ARG A 976 -58.67 13.42 13.81
C ARG A 976 -58.89 14.53 12.79
N ALA A 977 -59.07 15.77 13.24
CA ALA A 977 -59.12 16.92 12.34
C ALA A 977 -57.80 17.05 11.54
N ILE A 978 -57.91 17.35 10.25
CA ILE A 978 -56.78 17.64 9.36
C ILE A 978 -56.09 18.93 9.84
N GLN A 979 -54.76 18.94 9.84
CA GLN A 979 -53.92 20.11 10.08
C GLN A 979 -53.21 20.56 8.80
N GLU A 980 -52.68 21.78 8.78
CA GLU A 980 -52.01 22.35 7.60
C GLU A 980 -50.85 21.49 7.08
N GLY A 981 -50.11 20.83 7.98
CA GLY A 981 -49.02 19.91 7.63
C GLY A 981 -49.44 18.54 7.07
N ASP A 982 -50.74 18.21 7.06
CA ASP A 982 -51.24 16.92 6.59
C ASP A 982 -51.49 16.89 5.06
N VAL A 983 -51.61 18.03 4.39
CA VAL A 983 -52.02 18.06 2.96
C VAL A 983 -50.97 18.69 2.04
N GLY A 984 -50.03 19.47 2.58
CA GLY A 984 -48.93 20.07 1.82
C GLY A 984 -49.37 21.19 0.85
N PRO A 985 -48.41 21.93 0.26
CA PRO A 985 -48.68 23.16 -0.49
C PRO A 985 -49.00 23.00 -1.99
N LYS A 986 -48.83 21.81 -2.61
CA LYS A 986 -49.11 21.57 -4.03
C LYS A 986 -50.22 20.53 -4.23
N ARG A 987 -51.10 20.78 -5.19
CA ARG A 987 -52.28 19.95 -5.49
C ARG A 987 -52.38 19.65 -6.98
N ASP A 988 -51.46 18.83 -7.49
CA ASP A 988 -51.65 18.25 -8.82
C ASP A 988 -52.32 16.88 -8.68
N LEU A 989 -53.50 16.73 -9.28
CA LEU A 989 -54.23 15.47 -9.33
C LEU A 989 -53.52 14.53 -10.32
N LEU A 990 -53.03 13.39 -9.85
CA LEU A 990 -52.40 12.40 -10.72
C LEU A 990 -53.48 11.54 -11.43
N PRO A 991 -53.37 11.31 -12.75
CA PRO A 991 -54.33 10.50 -13.52
C PRO A 991 -54.27 8.99 -13.24
N LEU A 992 -53.34 8.52 -12.39
CA LEU A 992 -53.09 7.10 -12.12
C LEU A 992 -54.29 6.34 -11.51
N PHE A 993 -55.16 7.01 -10.75
CA PHE A 993 -56.31 6.40 -10.05
C PHE A 993 -57.65 6.49 -10.81
N ASP A 994 -57.66 7.02 -12.04
CA ASP A 994 -58.83 6.97 -12.93
C ASP A 994 -59.05 5.57 -13.53
N ARG A 995 -58.02 4.71 -13.52
CA ARG A 995 -58.15 3.31 -13.98
C ARG A 995 -58.69 2.43 -12.85
N ARG A 996 -59.89 1.86 -13.07
CA ARG A 996 -60.57 0.95 -12.13
C ARG A 996 -59.71 -0.21 -11.62
N SER A 997 -58.81 -0.76 -12.44
CA SER A 997 -57.95 -1.88 -12.07
C SER A 997 -56.93 -1.51 -10.99
N ALA A 998 -56.26 -0.36 -11.14
CA ALA A 998 -55.25 0.13 -10.20
C ALA A 998 -55.83 0.44 -8.81
N ARG A 999 -57.05 0.98 -8.76
CA ARG A 999 -57.78 1.22 -7.50
C ARG A 999 -58.07 -0.08 -6.75
N LYS A 1000 -58.50 -1.11 -7.49
CA LYS A 1000 -58.85 -2.42 -6.92
C LYS A 1000 -57.61 -3.14 -6.37
N GLU A 1001 -56.49 -3.09 -7.10
CA GLU A 1001 -55.20 -3.64 -6.64
C GLU A 1001 -54.70 -2.92 -5.38
N TRP A 1002 -54.74 -1.59 -5.38
CA TRP A 1002 -54.33 -0.79 -4.21
C TRP A 1002 -55.14 -1.12 -2.95
N LEU A 1003 -56.47 -1.15 -3.04
CA LEU A 1003 -57.33 -1.51 -1.91
C LEU A 1003 -57.03 -2.92 -1.42
N HIS A 1004 -56.92 -3.88 -2.33
CA HIS A 1004 -56.68 -5.28 -1.99
C HIS A 1004 -55.34 -5.50 -1.27
N ASP A 1005 -54.28 -4.83 -1.71
CA ASP A 1005 -52.93 -5.05 -1.15
C ASP A 1005 -52.78 -4.40 0.23
N PHE A 1006 -53.31 -3.18 0.39
CA PHE A 1006 -53.21 -2.47 1.66
C PHE A 1006 -54.28 -2.88 2.70
N ALA A 1007 -55.46 -3.34 2.28
CA ALA A 1007 -56.51 -3.80 3.20
C ALA A 1007 -56.06 -4.97 4.09
N ARG A 1008 -55.11 -5.79 3.64
CA ARG A 1008 -54.58 -6.95 4.39
C ARG A 1008 -53.79 -6.56 5.64
N VAL A 1009 -53.24 -5.34 5.66
CA VAL A 1009 -52.29 -4.88 6.68
C VAL A 1009 -52.75 -3.60 7.37
N ARG A 1010 -53.84 -2.96 6.89
CA ARG A 1010 -54.36 -1.70 7.42
C ARG A 1010 -55.89 -1.77 7.66
N PRO A 1011 -56.35 -1.74 8.92
CA PRO A 1011 -57.78 -1.81 9.26
C PRO A 1011 -58.65 -0.68 8.67
N SER A 1012 -58.08 0.52 8.52
CA SER A 1012 -58.75 1.70 7.92
C SER A 1012 -59.07 1.49 6.44
N ILE A 1013 -58.15 0.88 5.69
CA ILE A 1013 -58.28 0.57 4.27
C ILE A 1013 -59.17 -0.67 4.07
N GLU A 1014 -59.10 -1.66 4.96
CA GLU A 1014 -60.05 -2.79 4.97
C GLU A 1014 -61.50 -2.33 5.14
N ALA A 1015 -61.73 -1.35 6.04
CA ALA A 1015 -63.04 -0.73 6.22
C ALA A 1015 -63.50 0.03 4.97
N LEU A 1016 -62.56 0.67 4.26
CA LEU A 1016 -62.82 1.37 3.00
C LEU A 1016 -63.17 0.40 1.86
N ASP A 1017 -62.44 -0.70 1.72
CA ASP A 1017 -62.70 -1.76 0.74
C ASP A 1017 -64.06 -2.44 1.01
N SER A 1018 -64.35 -2.72 2.28
CA SER A 1018 -65.67 -3.21 2.72
C SER A 1018 -66.79 -2.25 2.32
N LEU A 1019 -66.59 -0.94 2.51
CA LEU A 1019 -67.57 0.09 2.18
C LEU A 1019 -67.78 0.22 0.67
N GLU A 1020 -66.71 0.16 -0.12
CA GLU A 1020 -66.78 0.16 -1.59
C GLU A 1020 -67.53 -1.08 -2.11
N PHE A 1021 -67.26 -2.26 -1.56
CA PHE A 1021 -67.99 -3.49 -1.91
C PHE A 1021 -69.49 -3.37 -1.63
N ILE A 1022 -69.87 -2.82 -0.48
CA ILE A 1022 -71.27 -2.61 -0.08
C ILE A 1022 -71.97 -1.62 -1.03
N LEU A 1023 -71.33 -0.49 -1.34
CA LEU A 1023 -71.89 0.54 -2.21
C LEU A 1023 -72.07 0.04 -3.65
N ARG A 1024 -71.13 -0.77 -4.15
CA ARG A 1024 -71.23 -1.40 -5.47
C ARG A 1024 -72.45 -2.30 -5.60
N GLY A 1025 -72.78 -3.06 -4.55
CA GLY A 1025 -74.01 -3.87 -4.49
C GLY A 1025 -75.31 -3.04 -4.62
N ALA A 1026 -75.23 -1.73 -4.37
CA ALA A 1026 -76.32 -0.77 -4.51
C ALA A 1026 -76.19 0.16 -5.74
N GLY A 1027 -75.27 -0.14 -6.67
CA GLY A 1027 -75.06 0.66 -7.90
C GLY A 1027 -74.38 2.01 -7.68
N LYS A 1028 -73.72 2.23 -6.55
CA LYS A 1028 -72.97 3.45 -6.21
C LYS A 1028 -71.47 3.14 -6.11
N ASP A 1029 -70.61 4.07 -6.54
CA ASP A 1029 -69.17 3.98 -6.35
C ASP A 1029 -68.69 4.94 -5.24
N LEU A 1030 -67.71 4.53 -4.45
CA LEU A 1030 -67.04 5.43 -3.52
C LEU A 1030 -66.04 6.32 -4.29
N PRO A 1031 -66.16 7.65 -4.24
CA PRO A 1031 -65.26 8.55 -4.96
C PRO A 1031 -63.89 8.59 -4.27
N LEU A 1032 -62.92 7.79 -4.72
CA LEU A 1032 -61.53 7.87 -4.25
C LEU A 1032 -60.68 8.68 -5.24
N ARG A 1033 -59.96 9.70 -4.74
CA ARG A 1033 -59.03 10.50 -5.54
C ARG A 1033 -57.63 10.52 -4.92
N PHE A 1034 -56.61 10.52 -5.77
CA PHE A 1034 -55.22 10.62 -5.35
C PHE A 1034 -54.68 12.02 -5.64
N VAL A 1035 -54.07 12.64 -4.63
CA VAL A 1035 -53.41 13.93 -4.74
C VAL A 1035 -51.96 13.75 -4.31
N SER A 1036 -51.04 13.98 -5.24
CA SER A 1036 -49.61 14.01 -4.90
C SER A 1036 -49.31 15.42 -4.39
N ALA A 1037 -48.83 15.53 -3.15
CA ALA A 1037 -48.37 16.82 -2.63
C ALA A 1037 -46.92 17.11 -3.09
N ASP A 1038 -46.09 16.07 -3.22
CA ASP A 1038 -44.73 16.05 -3.79
C ASP A 1038 -44.27 14.57 -4.04
N THR A 1039 -42.98 14.32 -4.28
CA THR A 1039 -42.41 12.96 -4.43
C THR A 1039 -42.34 12.13 -3.14
N ALA A 1040 -42.58 12.75 -1.98
CA ALA A 1040 -42.44 12.16 -0.65
C ALA A 1040 -43.75 12.19 0.17
N SER A 1041 -44.84 12.78 -0.32
CA SER A 1041 -46.13 12.91 0.36
C SER A 1041 -47.29 12.63 -0.59
N ASN A 1042 -48.01 11.54 -0.30
CA ASN A 1042 -49.15 11.02 -1.03
C ASN A 1042 -50.43 11.20 -0.20
N VAL A 1043 -51.46 11.81 -0.78
CA VAL A 1043 -52.76 12.00 -0.10
C VAL A 1043 -53.85 11.26 -0.88
N VAL A 1044 -54.57 10.38 -0.20
CA VAL A 1044 -55.76 9.68 -0.72
C VAL A 1044 -56.99 10.36 -0.12
N SER A 1045 -57.82 10.95 -0.97
CA SER A 1045 -59.07 11.61 -0.58
C SER A 1045 -60.26 10.67 -0.77
N ILE A 1046 -61.10 10.55 0.25
CA ILE A 1046 -62.42 9.92 0.21
C ILE A 1046 -63.46 11.01 -0.11
N GLY A 1047 -63.75 11.23 -1.38
CA GLY A 1047 -64.60 12.32 -1.84
C GLY A 1047 -63.90 13.26 -2.82
N ASP A 1048 -64.71 14.10 -3.47
CA ASP A 1048 -64.21 15.22 -4.23
C ASP A 1048 -63.63 16.30 -3.29
N LEU A 1049 -62.52 16.89 -3.69
CA LEU A 1049 -61.91 18.01 -2.95
C LEU A 1049 -62.62 19.32 -3.33
N PRO A 1050 -63.18 20.06 -2.36
CA PRO A 1050 -63.78 21.37 -2.63
C PRO A 1050 -62.74 22.37 -3.14
N THR A 1051 -63.19 23.32 -3.97
CA THR A 1051 -62.35 24.43 -4.49
C THR A 1051 -62.14 25.57 -3.48
N GLY A 1052 -62.78 25.54 -2.31
CA GLY A 1052 -62.65 26.53 -1.22
C GLY A 1052 -61.94 25.98 0.04
N PRO A 1053 -61.95 26.71 1.17
CA PRO A 1053 -61.38 26.22 2.43
C PRO A 1053 -62.08 24.93 2.86
N VAL A 1054 -61.28 23.90 3.13
CA VAL A 1054 -61.73 22.54 3.44
C VAL A 1054 -61.44 22.25 4.92
N SER A 1055 -62.43 21.74 5.64
CA SER A 1055 -62.22 21.05 6.91
C SER A 1055 -62.29 19.55 6.66
N GLY A 1056 -61.80 18.69 7.55
CA GLY A 1056 -61.95 17.26 7.29
C GLY A 1056 -61.25 16.40 8.31
N LEU A 1057 -61.25 15.10 8.05
CA LEU A 1057 -60.68 14.11 8.94
C LEU A 1057 -59.49 13.42 8.29
N LEU A 1058 -58.36 13.39 8.98
CA LEU A 1058 -57.29 12.43 8.72
C LEU A 1058 -57.74 11.11 9.33
N ILE A 1059 -57.95 10.12 8.47
CA ILE A 1059 -58.42 8.79 8.82
C ILE A 1059 -57.23 7.91 9.23
N ASP A 1060 -56.16 7.94 8.45
CA ASP A 1060 -54.94 7.17 8.69
C ASP A 1060 -53.73 7.86 8.04
N GLY A 1061 -52.54 7.59 8.55
CA GLY A 1061 -51.28 8.10 8.01
C GLY A 1061 -50.12 7.15 8.28
N TRP A 1062 -49.32 6.84 7.27
CA TRP A 1062 -48.19 5.94 7.39
C TRP A 1062 -47.02 6.34 6.48
N ASN A 1063 -45.82 5.89 6.84
CA ASN A 1063 -44.65 6.02 5.97
C ASN A 1063 -44.43 4.70 5.25
N GLU A 1064 -44.11 4.80 3.97
CA GLU A 1064 -43.76 3.67 3.10
C GLU A 1064 -42.38 3.92 2.50
N THR A 1065 -41.53 2.91 2.46
CA THR A 1065 -40.17 3.06 1.94
C THR A 1065 -40.07 2.28 0.63
N THR A 1066 -40.05 3.00 -0.49
CA THR A 1066 -39.99 2.37 -1.82
C THR A 1066 -38.52 2.20 -2.24
N PRO A 1067 -38.04 0.98 -2.52
CA PRO A 1067 -36.71 0.78 -3.06
C PRO A 1067 -36.58 1.44 -4.44
N GLY A 1068 -35.41 2.02 -4.69
CA GLY A 1068 -35.02 2.60 -5.96
C GLY A 1068 -34.84 1.52 -7.02
N LYS A 1069 -34.96 1.91 -8.30
CA LYS A 1069 -34.82 0.99 -9.44
C LYS A 1069 -33.39 0.50 -9.62
N ASP A 1070 -32.42 1.34 -9.26
CA ASP A 1070 -31.00 1.08 -9.40
C ASP A 1070 -30.30 1.29 -8.05
N ALA A 1071 -29.39 0.38 -7.70
CA ALA A 1071 -28.55 0.46 -6.51
C ALA A 1071 -27.09 0.21 -6.89
N THR A 1072 -26.19 1.05 -6.40
CA THR A 1072 -24.76 0.86 -6.55
C THR A 1072 -24.31 -0.21 -5.57
N THR A 1073 -23.78 -1.32 -6.08
CA THR A 1073 -23.30 -2.46 -5.30
C THR A 1073 -21.79 -2.62 -5.44
N GLY A 1074 -21.17 -3.40 -4.55
CA GLY A 1074 -19.74 -3.71 -4.59
C GLY A 1074 -19.49 -5.20 -4.85
N ILE A 1075 -18.49 -5.54 -5.65
CA ILE A 1075 -18.00 -6.92 -5.78
C ILE A 1075 -16.53 -6.95 -5.38
N ALA A 1076 -16.20 -7.76 -4.38
CA ALA A 1076 -14.84 -8.12 -4.04
C ALA A 1076 -14.48 -9.42 -4.75
N MET A 1077 -13.51 -9.39 -5.65
CA MET A 1077 -13.09 -10.58 -6.39
C MET A 1077 -11.76 -11.06 -5.84
N HIS A 1078 -11.61 -12.38 -5.65
CA HIS A 1078 -10.28 -12.97 -5.56
C HIS A 1078 -9.72 -13.07 -6.98
N TYR A 1079 -9.17 -11.96 -7.43
CA TYR A 1079 -8.37 -11.94 -8.63
C TYR A 1079 -6.92 -12.11 -8.21
N ASP A 1080 -6.18 -12.97 -8.89
CA ASP A 1080 -4.74 -13.01 -8.76
C ASP A 1080 -4.20 -11.68 -9.29
N ALA A 1081 -4.18 -10.67 -8.40
CA ALA A 1081 -3.85 -9.32 -8.75
C ALA A 1081 -2.55 -9.35 -9.54
N PRO A 1082 -2.43 -8.62 -10.65
CA PRO A 1082 -1.30 -8.77 -11.56
C PRO A 1082 -0.01 -8.59 -10.76
N ARG A 1083 0.67 -9.71 -10.47
CA ARG A 1083 1.81 -9.75 -9.55
C ARG A 1083 3.03 -9.07 -10.15
N SER A 1084 2.98 -8.78 -11.45
CA SER A 1084 4.07 -8.23 -12.26
C SER A 1084 4.06 -6.70 -12.25
N ARG A 1085 4.68 -6.14 -11.21
CA ARG A 1085 5.00 -4.71 -11.13
C ARG A 1085 6.47 -4.53 -11.46
N ALA A 1086 6.80 -3.45 -12.17
CA ALA A 1086 8.19 -3.02 -12.21
C ALA A 1086 8.72 -2.85 -10.77
N PRO A 1087 10.03 -3.01 -10.52
CA PRO A 1087 10.60 -2.60 -9.26
C PRO A 1087 10.16 -1.18 -8.92
N GLN A 1088 9.96 -0.91 -7.64
CA GLN A 1088 9.59 0.42 -7.17
C GLN A 1088 10.81 1.33 -7.26
N ALA A 1089 11.19 1.67 -8.49
CA ALA A 1089 12.36 2.45 -8.82
C ALA A 1089 12.04 3.41 -9.97
N ILE A 1090 12.46 4.67 -9.82
CA ILE A 1090 12.47 5.66 -10.90
C ILE A 1090 13.89 5.63 -11.49
N LEU A 1091 13.98 5.35 -12.79
CA LEU A 1091 15.26 5.26 -13.48
C LEU A 1091 15.61 6.59 -14.12
N LEU A 1092 16.85 7.04 -13.97
CA LEU A 1092 17.41 8.19 -14.69
C LEU A 1092 18.33 7.65 -15.79
N ILE A 1093 17.76 7.40 -16.97
CA ILE A 1093 18.54 6.87 -18.10
C ILE A 1093 19.43 7.98 -18.64
N THR A 1094 20.73 7.69 -18.69
CA THR A 1094 21.75 8.54 -19.30
C THR A 1094 22.19 7.95 -20.65
N PRO A 1095 22.48 8.79 -21.65
CA PRO A 1095 22.82 8.31 -22.98
C PRO A 1095 24.16 7.55 -22.95
N PRO A 1096 24.22 6.32 -23.51
CA PRO A 1096 25.45 5.54 -23.51
C PRO A 1096 26.51 6.10 -24.48
N GLU A 1097 26.08 6.83 -25.51
CA GLU A 1097 26.90 7.45 -26.54
C GLU A 1097 26.40 8.86 -26.91
N VAL A 1098 27.21 9.62 -27.64
CA VAL A 1098 26.96 11.05 -27.93
C VAL A 1098 26.10 11.26 -29.19
N THR A 1099 25.80 10.20 -29.96
CA THR A 1099 25.19 10.27 -31.30
C THR A 1099 23.68 10.50 -31.32
N GLY A 1100 23.05 10.72 -30.16
CA GLY A 1100 21.61 10.98 -30.02
C GLY A 1100 20.81 9.78 -29.50
N TRP A 1101 19.58 10.05 -29.05
CA TRP A 1101 18.67 9.02 -28.54
C TRP A 1101 18.03 8.22 -29.67
N ASN A 1102 17.90 6.90 -29.46
CA ASN A 1102 17.10 6.00 -30.29
C ASN A 1102 16.43 4.91 -29.45
N ILE A 1103 15.46 4.22 -30.02
CA ILE A 1103 14.71 3.17 -29.31
C ILE A 1103 15.64 2.10 -28.70
N ASP A 1104 16.65 1.64 -29.44
CA ASP A 1104 17.59 0.62 -28.97
C ASP A 1104 18.46 1.12 -27.80
N SER A 1105 18.70 2.44 -27.69
CA SER A 1105 19.51 3.03 -26.62
C SER A 1105 18.75 3.06 -25.29
N VAL A 1106 17.45 3.33 -25.35
CA VAL A 1106 16.56 3.25 -24.19
C VAL A 1106 16.35 1.79 -23.79
N GLU A 1107 16.07 0.92 -24.77
CA GLU A 1107 15.86 -0.51 -24.55
C GLU A 1107 17.08 -1.18 -23.91
N SER A 1108 18.28 -0.97 -24.45
CA SER A 1108 19.52 -1.56 -23.91
C SER A 1108 19.81 -1.13 -22.48
N ALA A 1109 19.54 0.13 -22.11
CA ALA A 1109 19.69 0.59 -20.73
C ALA A 1109 18.69 -0.09 -19.78
N LEU A 1110 17.44 -0.33 -20.21
CA LEU A 1110 16.43 -1.04 -19.43
C LEU A 1110 16.76 -2.54 -19.27
N VAL A 1111 17.20 -3.20 -20.33
CA VAL A 1111 17.66 -4.59 -20.28
C VAL A 1111 18.83 -4.74 -19.33
N GLU A 1112 19.79 -3.83 -19.39
CA GLU A 1112 20.93 -3.81 -18.47
C GLU A 1112 20.47 -3.59 -17.02
N THR A 1113 19.54 -2.66 -16.79
CA THR A 1113 18.98 -2.42 -15.46
C THR A 1113 18.34 -3.68 -14.88
N TRP A 1114 17.61 -4.45 -15.69
CA TRP A 1114 17.07 -5.74 -15.29
C TRP A 1114 18.19 -6.73 -14.92
N GLN A 1115 19.25 -6.85 -15.71
CA GLN A 1115 20.41 -7.71 -15.39
C GLN A 1115 21.06 -7.30 -14.06
N LEU A 1116 21.27 -6.00 -13.85
CA LEU A 1116 21.85 -5.47 -12.62
C LEU A 1116 20.97 -5.77 -11.39
N SER A 1117 19.65 -5.78 -11.56
CA SER A 1117 18.72 -6.14 -10.47
C SER A 1117 18.91 -7.58 -10.00
N GLN A 1118 19.22 -8.51 -10.92
CA GLN A 1118 19.55 -9.89 -10.57
C GLN A 1118 20.95 -10.00 -9.95
N MET A 1119 21.93 -9.29 -10.52
CA MET A 1119 23.32 -9.30 -10.02
C MET A 1119 23.45 -8.75 -8.60
N ARG A 1120 22.60 -7.79 -8.23
CA ARG A 1120 22.57 -7.24 -6.87
C ARG A 1120 22.31 -8.31 -5.79
N MET A 1121 21.69 -9.42 -6.16
CA MET A 1121 21.31 -10.52 -5.26
C MET A 1121 22.38 -11.62 -5.17
N ILE A 1122 23.47 -11.52 -5.94
CA ILE A 1122 24.61 -12.42 -5.87
C ILE A 1122 25.25 -12.30 -4.48
N ARG A 1123 25.53 -13.44 -3.84
CA ARG A 1123 26.17 -13.46 -2.52
C ARG A 1123 27.68 -13.57 -2.67
N PRO A 1124 28.48 -13.15 -1.66
CA PRO A 1124 29.93 -13.36 -1.67
C PRO A 1124 30.35 -14.81 -1.98
N ALA A 1125 29.58 -15.80 -1.50
CA ALA A 1125 29.87 -17.22 -1.70
C ALA A 1125 29.59 -17.70 -3.15
N ASP A 1126 28.78 -16.98 -3.90
CA ASP A 1126 28.44 -17.30 -5.29
C ASP A 1126 29.50 -16.72 -6.26
N VAL A 1127 30.36 -15.80 -5.81
CA VAL A 1127 31.42 -15.23 -6.66
C VAL A 1127 32.58 -16.23 -6.76
N HIS A 1128 32.69 -16.87 -7.92
CA HIS A 1128 33.81 -17.74 -8.25
C HIS A 1128 34.89 -16.97 -9.01
N GLY A 1129 36.12 -17.02 -8.49
CA GLY A 1129 37.30 -16.43 -9.11
C GLY A 1129 38.48 -16.52 -8.14
N SER A 1130 39.68 -16.73 -8.65
CA SER A 1130 40.83 -17.02 -7.80
C SER A 1130 41.55 -15.76 -7.29
N PHE A 1131 41.18 -14.57 -7.77
CA PHE A 1131 41.67 -13.27 -7.29
C PHE A 1131 40.57 -12.30 -6.81
N LEU A 1132 39.32 -12.76 -6.73
CA LEU A 1132 38.18 -12.01 -6.19
C LEU A 1132 37.63 -12.75 -4.97
N PRO A 1133 37.14 -12.07 -3.92
CA PRO A 1133 36.93 -10.61 -3.79
C PRO A 1133 38.21 -9.78 -3.63
N ALA A 1134 38.16 -8.47 -3.91
CA ALA A 1134 39.30 -7.53 -3.78
C ALA A 1134 39.60 -7.12 -2.31
N LEU A 1135 39.49 -8.08 -1.38
CA LEU A 1135 39.70 -7.90 0.06
C LEU A 1135 40.87 -8.79 0.51
N TYR A 1136 42.08 -8.24 0.40
CA TYR A 1136 43.32 -8.92 0.76
C TYR A 1136 43.98 -8.20 1.91
N PHE A 1137 44.37 -8.94 2.93
CA PHE A 1137 44.99 -8.39 4.12
C PHE A 1137 46.29 -9.13 4.40
N ALA A 1138 47.41 -8.41 4.39
CA ALA A 1138 48.67 -8.99 4.83
C ALA A 1138 48.59 -9.39 6.31
N ASP A 1139 49.00 -10.63 6.59
CA ASP A 1139 49.41 -11.07 7.93
C ASP A 1139 50.94 -11.17 7.92
N ASN A 1140 51.62 -10.38 8.75
CA ASN A 1140 53.08 -10.35 8.83
C ASN A 1140 53.52 -10.79 10.24
N TYR A 1141 54.16 -11.94 10.32
CA TYR A 1141 54.64 -12.55 11.56
C TYR A 1141 55.79 -11.79 12.23
N ALA A 1142 56.66 -11.15 11.45
CA ALA A 1142 57.85 -10.46 11.96
C ALA A 1142 57.56 -8.99 12.35
N GLY A 1143 56.42 -8.44 11.94
CA GLY A 1143 56.02 -7.05 12.26
C GLY A 1143 56.78 -5.99 11.46
N ASP A 1144 57.49 -6.39 10.42
CA ASP A 1144 58.39 -5.54 9.63
C ASP A 1144 57.66 -4.70 8.57
N THR A 1145 56.42 -5.03 8.22
CA THR A 1145 55.56 -4.28 7.29
C THR A 1145 54.16 -4.06 7.88
N VAL A 1146 53.33 -3.26 7.19
CA VAL A 1146 51.95 -2.99 7.60
C VAL A 1146 51.10 -4.27 7.46
N ALA A 1147 50.52 -4.74 8.57
CA ALA A 1147 49.67 -5.94 8.61
C ALA A 1147 48.37 -5.72 9.37
N THR A 1148 47.35 -6.50 8.99
CA THR A 1148 46.06 -6.62 9.71
C THR A 1148 46.15 -7.83 10.63
N ASN A 1149 46.70 -7.65 11.83
CA ASN A 1149 46.91 -8.77 12.74
C ASN A 1149 45.57 -9.23 13.38
N PHE A 1150 44.93 -10.23 12.77
CA PHE A 1150 43.67 -10.79 13.26
C PHE A 1150 43.81 -11.60 14.57
N SER A 1151 45.00 -12.03 15.00
CA SER A 1151 45.14 -12.72 16.30
C SER A 1151 44.89 -11.87 17.52
N THR A 1152 45.03 -10.55 17.37
CA THR A 1152 44.69 -9.61 18.44
C THR A 1152 43.21 -9.69 18.83
N LEU A 1153 42.36 -10.33 18.00
CA LEU A 1153 40.92 -10.47 18.17
C LEU A 1153 40.47 -11.65 19.06
N GLY A 1154 41.39 -12.41 19.66
CA GLY A 1154 41.08 -13.39 20.72
C GLY A 1154 40.53 -14.75 20.27
N THR A 1155 39.88 -14.85 19.10
CA THR A 1155 39.28 -16.11 18.58
C THR A 1155 40.11 -16.81 17.49
N VAL A 1156 41.06 -16.11 16.85
CA VAL A 1156 41.89 -16.68 15.75
C VAL A 1156 43.04 -17.55 16.27
N ALA A 1157 43.34 -17.51 17.57
CA ALA A 1157 44.46 -18.25 18.16
C ALA A 1157 44.35 -19.79 18.04
N GLN A 1158 43.14 -20.35 17.90
CA GLN A 1158 42.93 -21.81 17.83
C GLN A 1158 43.21 -22.44 16.45
N HIS A 1159 43.18 -21.67 15.36
CA HIS A 1159 43.50 -22.17 14.01
C HIS A 1159 44.98 -21.97 13.63
N ARG A 1160 45.77 -21.32 14.50
CA ARG A 1160 47.20 -21.03 14.29
C ARG A 1160 48.13 -22.18 14.72
N SER A 1161 47.60 -23.29 15.21
CA SER A 1161 48.37 -24.43 15.73
C SER A 1161 48.53 -25.60 14.74
N SER A 1162 48.07 -25.47 13.50
CA SER A 1162 48.21 -26.50 12.44
C SER A 1162 49.11 -26.03 11.31
#